data_AF-A0A2K3JHV5-F1
#
_entry.id   AF-A0A2K3JHV5-F1
#
_cell.length_a   1.000
_cell.length_b   1.000
_cell.length_c   1.000
_cell.angle_alpha   90.00
_cell.angle_beta   90.00
_cell.angle_gamma   90.00
#
_symmetry.space_group_name_H-M   'P 1'
#
loop_
_entity.id
_entity.type
_entity.pdbx_description
1 polymer ?
#
loop_
_entity_poly.entity_id
_entity_poly.type
_entity_poly.pdbx_seq_one_letter_code
_entity_poly.pdbx_strand_id
1 'polypeptide(L)'
;MKAHKALRTIVLIVILSIGTITPALISPQVRAQSSTGQTTLYFVEALGLLYDENISEFFIPLSLTAPTKQNDSEYPPSLFIKNTSKLFLKYSLNIDQWFTWFGTTWLLYFLQDSPEFNFSELFPGLELFFPHPFRIVEGYTYYGNDSVDINGDCIFNLYFNSDVTLEKFRDQVKVELYSVNFESDLPIPKRITNTTVELTPRLGSDIYKQQIILPNVNYVLRPGYSLLFSVEIVPTNKTLSNLITKYIDVNKFLERWEQRANFLENRSNLNKLQELGTALKEIVSIFEEGLINITSEDFAAVVNAIRSTSLIYDSINHPSSVSIPAKISEEDIRIYYLHSDETMDEKPPTTGNQSESKLGTTPLLWTAPTFERNKILQVKNTFVDLYLSHRDLLRIFNLLRGRITVTVTLYDDNTTIATSEMQLTRTKIIDILTKPKTPITFSFNGSDIEIIYTHNLRLGVSLQNGTKLGLRWVKLFYDSYQYPSALRVKVQETQNIKITDITSIPENNEIIPGETVQYQLNVTSNNADVIYVEIIEREKLGDWEIIVPEPTTVSANSKTTLLVSIKSKNNLKEAYGSFIDFIIVAKGNTGIARVGGFAEISTNAITYDVKILGYSTTINVSKGENRTFYFIIKNNNTGAIDDVDSYTIAATSQNHWRLIPRENIRNVGIGQSTAPNDARVVIQVPKNTTLSSDTITITVASVANPSTTATITVTVSVIPGNFLEGLYNLFDDVAQNLGLNEIFGSYGAIVLASILLVMILFFFIILALVLTIKPVHLICTDRIKEIEPTEKAIFELTLRNPSKKTQSYEIHAVQPKPSSKWITTVNPATVVIEGKASMPVQIIVTSTDKAASKDWTQVPVHVKKTGRKKTESLTLLTMIKEGKTLLQIHNVSHWPTVFSPGEKVITSFSISNIGTITARNMKVFFYLNGKQKTMIKVTIPAGNIADIQIPWIAEKGKNKVRIRVKE
;
A
#
# COMPACT_ATOMS: atom_id res chain seq x y z
N MET A 1 15.32 -67.26 50.44
CA MET A 1 14.74 -66.21 51.34
C MET A 1 14.54 -64.85 50.66
N LYS A 2 15.45 -64.34 49.80
CA LYS A 2 15.33 -62.99 49.17
C LYS A 2 13.96 -62.69 48.52
N ALA A 3 13.40 -63.61 47.74
CA ALA A 3 12.13 -63.40 47.00
C ALA A 3 10.92 -62.97 47.86
N HIS A 4 10.83 -63.40 49.13
CA HIS A 4 9.70 -63.06 50.01
C HIS A 4 9.72 -61.61 50.52
N LYS A 5 10.84 -60.88 50.44
CA LYS A 5 10.85 -59.43 50.72
C LYS A 5 10.32 -58.65 49.52
N ALA A 6 10.85 -58.89 48.31
CA ALA A 6 10.41 -58.22 47.08
C ALA A 6 8.90 -58.42 46.83
N LEU A 7 8.42 -59.67 46.92
CA LEU A 7 7.00 -59.98 46.72
C LEU A 7 6.09 -59.26 47.73
N ARG A 8 6.53 -59.09 49.00
CA ARG A 8 5.75 -58.35 50.00
C ARG A 8 5.69 -56.85 49.72
N THR A 9 6.75 -56.25 49.22
CA THR A 9 6.74 -54.82 48.81
C THR A 9 5.80 -54.61 47.62
N ILE A 10 5.88 -55.46 46.60
CA ILE A 10 5.01 -55.40 45.41
C ILE A 10 3.55 -55.62 45.80
N VAL A 11 3.25 -56.62 46.64
CA VAL A 11 1.88 -56.87 47.12
C VAL A 11 1.34 -55.72 47.96
N LEU A 12 2.17 -54.99 48.73
CA LEU A 12 1.71 -53.81 49.48
C LEU A 12 1.28 -52.67 48.54
N ILE A 13 2.04 -52.45 47.46
CA ILE A 13 1.74 -51.44 46.43
C ILE A 13 0.44 -51.83 45.69
N VAL A 14 0.32 -53.09 45.25
CA VAL A 14 -0.86 -53.59 44.52
C VAL A 14 -2.13 -53.59 45.38
N ILE A 15 -2.04 -53.85 46.69
CA ILE A 15 -3.20 -53.79 47.60
C ILE A 15 -3.66 -52.34 47.84
N LEU A 16 -2.78 -51.35 47.75
CA LEU A 16 -3.16 -49.92 47.81
C LEU A 16 -3.88 -49.44 46.54
N SER A 17 -3.69 -50.11 45.39
CA SER A 17 -4.22 -49.67 44.08
C SER A 17 -5.46 -50.43 43.59
N ILE A 18 -6.00 -51.39 44.34
CA ILE A 18 -7.19 -52.18 43.93
C ILE A 18 -8.36 -51.90 44.88
N GLY A 19 -9.07 -50.80 44.61
CA GLY A 19 -10.15 -50.26 45.47
C GLY A 19 -11.33 -49.67 44.71
N THR A 20 -12.14 -50.53 44.07
CA THR A 20 -13.39 -50.27 43.32
C THR A 20 -13.27 -49.79 41.87
N ILE A 21 -14.05 -50.46 41.01
CA ILE A 21 -14.17 -50.41 39.54
C ILE A 21 -15.59 -50.96 39.27
N THR A 22 -16.50 -50.48 38.42
CA THR A 22 -16.77 -49.31 37.52
C THR A 22 -18.32 -49.36 37.26
N PRO A 23 -19.00 -48.65 36.30
CA PRO A 23 -18.62 -47.60 35.34
C PRO A 23 -19.58 -46.38 35.27
N ALA A 24 -19.24 -45.39 34.42
CA ALA A 24 -20.21 -44.59 33.67
C ALA A 24 -19.59 -44.16 32.32
N LEU A 25 -20.41 -44.09 31.26
CA LEU A 25 -19.98 -43.84 29.88
C LEU A 25 -20.96 -42.86 29.21
N ILE A 26 -20.47 -42.09 28.22
CA ILE A 26 -21.23 -41.33 27.21
C ILE A 26 -22.03 -40.10 27.72
N SER A 27 -21.59 -38.93 27.28
CA SER A 27 -22.44 -37.93 26.61
C SER A 27 -21.57 -37.16 25.57
N PRO A 28 -22.14 -36.38 24.63
CA PRO A 28 -21.49 -36.13 23.34
C PRO A 28 -20.37 -35.08 23.37
N GLN A 29 -19.36 -35.25 22.50
CA GLN A 29 -18.46 -34.15 22.16
C GLN A 29 -19.22 -33.09 21.37
N VAL A 30 -19.44 -31.92 21.98
CA VAL A 30 -19.70 -30.69 21.23
C VAL A 30 -18.40 -30.33 20.51
N ARG A 31 -18.40 -30.33 19.18
CA ARG A 31 -17.26 -29.84 18.40
C ARG A 31 -17.20 -28.33 18.51
N ALA A 32 -16.26 -27.83 19.31
CA ALA A 32 -15.71 -26.50 19.09
C ALA A 32 -15.01 -26.45 17.71
N GLN A 33 -14.85 -25.26 17.15
CA GLN A 33 -14.32 -25.07 15.80
C GLN A 33 -12.86 -24.65 15.86
N SER A 34 -12.00 -25.34 15.10
CA SER A 34 -10.53 -25.21 15.10
C SER A 34 -10.00 -23.80 15.30
N SER A 35 -9.19 -23.60 16.34
CA SER A 35 -8.47 -22.36 16.63
C SER A 35 -7.18 -22.27 15.80
N THR A 36 -7.33 -21.89 14.53
CA THR A 36 -6.21 -21.76 13.58
C THR A 36 -5.11 -20.83 14.09
N GLY A 37 -3.92 -21.39 14.24
CA GLY A 37 -2.72 -20.70 14.73
C GLY A 37 -1.69 -21.69 15.29
N GLN A 38 -0.54 -21.17 15.69
CA GLN A 38 0.59 -21.95 16.20
C GLN A 38 1.11 -21.33 17.49
N THR A 39 1.35 -22.14 18.52
CA THR A 39 2.04 -21.74 19.76
C THR A 39 3.45 -22.33 19.75
N THR A 40 4.46 -21.56 20.17
CA THR A 40 5.85 -22.05 20.30
C THR A 40 6.25 -22.07 21.77
N LEU A 41 6.84 -23.19 22.18
CA LEU A 41 7.30 -23.49 23.53
C LEU A 41 8.82 -23.71 23.52
N TYR A 42 9.54 -23.09 24.46
CA TYR A 42 11.01 -23.08 24.51
C TYR A 42 11.54 -23.94 25.65
N PHE A 43 12.63 -24.67 25.39
CA PHE A 43 13.34 -25.50 26.36
C PHE A 43 14.24 -24.63 27.26
N VAL A 44 14.11 -24.76 28.59
CA VAL A 44 14.71 -23.85 29.61
C VAL A 44 15.52 -24.60 30.69
N GLU A 45 16.23 -23.89 31.60
CA GLU A 45 17.29 -24.50 32.46
C GLU A 45 16.88 -25.76 33.25
N ALA A 46 17.27 -26.93 32.72
CA ALA A 46 16.93 -28.22 33.29
C ALA A 46 17.82 -28.65 34.48
N LEU A 47 18.95 -27.98 34.70
CA LEU A 47 19.98 -28.39 35.67
C LEU A 47 20.00 -27.57 36.97
N GLY A 48 19.27 -26.45 37.03
CA GLY A 48 19.06 -25.72 38.29
C GLY A 48 18.21 -26.51 39.29
N LEU A 49 17.31 -27.36 38.79
CA LEU A 49 16.32 -28.10 39.57
C LEU A 49 16.88 -29.31 40.36
N LEU A 50 18.13 -29.73 40.13
CA LEU A 50 18.76 -30.78 40.95
C LEU A 50 19.34 -30.27 42.29
N TYR A 51 19.20 -28.96 42.59
CA TYR A 51 19.73 -28.33 43.81
C TYR A 51 18.67 -27.79 44.78
N ASP A 52 17.37 -27.82 44.46
CA ASP A 52 16.30 -27.36 45.36
C ASP A 52 15.47 -28.54 45.91
N GLU A 53 15.38 -28.65 47.24
CA GLU A 53 14.66 -29.72 47.94
C GLU A 53 13.12 -29.55 47.91
N ASN A 54 12.57 -28.51 47.26
CA ASN A 54 11.14 -28.13 47.35
C ASN A 54 10.30 -28.33 46.06
N ILE A 55 10.83 -28.96 45.01
CA ILE A 55 10.12 -29.04 43.73
C ILE A 55 8.91 -29.98 43.81
N SER A 56 7.72 -29.46 43.50
CA SER A 56 6.45 -30.20 43.44
C SER A 56 6.07 -30.70 42.03
N GLU A 57 6.88 -30.40 41.01
CA GLU A 57 6.61 -30.73 39.62
C GLU A 57 7.47 -31.92 39.17
N PHE A 58 6.84 -32.91 38.52
CA PHE A 58 7.52 -34.13 38.07
C PHE A 58 8.39 -33.94 36.82
N PHE A 59 8.20 -32.83 36.10
CA PHE A 59 8.92 -32.46 34.89
C PHE A 59 9.16 -30.95 34.88
N ILE A 60 10.06 -30.53 34.01
CA ILE A 60 10.55 -29.16 33.91
C ILE A 60 9.61 -28.40 32.96
N PRO A 61 9.08 -27.22 33.31
CA PRO A 61 8.09 -26.53 32.50
C PRO A 61 8.71 -25.82 31.29
N LEU A 62 8.21 -26.12 30.09
CA LEU A 62 8.50 -25.38 28.87
C LEU A 62 7.95 -23.95 28.95
N SER A 63 8.73 -22.98 28.50
CA SER A 63 8.32 -21.57 28.51
C SER A 63 7.58 -21.13 27.25
N LEU A 64 6.55 -20.28 27.40
CA LEU A 64 5.94 -19.54 26.29
C LEU A 64 6.81 -18.34 25.84
N THR A 65 7.76 -17.89 26.66
CA THR A 65 8.70 -16.81 26.33
C THR A 65 10.04 -17.36 25.86
N ALA A 66 10.67 -16.69 24.90
CA ALA A 66 12.01 -17.06 24.43
C ALA A 66 13.08 -16.95 25.56
N PRO A 67 14.13 -17.80 25.57
CA PRO A 67 15.16 -17.76 26.60
C PRO A 67 15.91 -16.42 26.66
N THR A 68 16.30 -16.00 27.86
CA THR A 68 17.01 -14.74 28.13
C THR A 68 18.47 -14.92 28.54
N LYS A 69 18.98 -16.15 28.51
CA LYS A 69 20.34 -16.52 28.89
C LYS A 69 21.31 -16.38 27.72
N GLN A 70 22.49 -15.81 27.99
CA GLN A 70 23.53 -15.58 26.98
C GLN A 70 24.46 -16.78 26.76
N ASN A 71 24.53 -17.71 27.71
CA ASN A 71 25.38 -18.90 27.66
C ASN A 71 24.53 -20.12 27.32
N ASP A 72 24.97 -20.90 26.34
CA ASP A 72 24.32 -22.14 25.92
C ASP A 72 24.28 -23.19 27.04
N SER A 73 23.11 -23.82 27.25
CA SER A 73 22.96 -24.98 28.12
C SER A 73 22.99 -26.26 27.28
N GLU A 74 23.72 -27.28 27.71
CA GLU A 74 23.92 -28.53 26.95
C GLU A 74 23.27 -29.74 27.63
N TYR A 75 22.65 -30.64 26.86
CA TYR A 75 22.16 -31.94 27.33
C TYR A 75 22.61 -33.09 26.38
N PRO A 76 23.40 -34.07 26.85
CA PRO A 76 24.02 -34.15 28.18
C PRO A 76 25.01 -32.98 28.41
N PRO A 77 25.17 -32.53 29.67
CA PRO A 77 25.99 -31.35 30.00
C PRO A 77 27.48 -31.59 29.81
N SER A 78 28.23 -30.52 29.49
CA SER A 78 29.69 -30.59 29.48
C SER A 78 30.26 -30.84 30.87
N LEU A 79 30.78 -32.04 31.07
CA LEU A 79 31.46 -32.47 32.28
C LEU A 79 32.81 -31.78 32.51
N PHE A 80 33.25 -30.90 31.61
CA PHE A 80 34.51 -30.15 31.72
C PHE A 80 34.30 -28.64 31.61
N ILE A 81 34.90 -27.91 32.57
CA ILE A 81 35.03 -26.45 32.52
C ILE A 81 36.25 -26.11 31.65
N LYS A 82 36.02 -25.35 30.58
CA LYS A 82 37.05 -24.86 29.64
C LYS A 82 37.77 -23.65 30.24
N ASN A 83 38.94 -23.84 30.83
CA ASN A 83 39.67 -22.74 31.47
C ASN A 83 40.35 -21.83 30.42
N THR A 84 39.65 -20.77 30.03
CA THR A 84 40.05 -19.80 29.00
C THR A 84 41.22 -18.87 29.40
N SER A 85 41.68 -18.91 30.65
CA SER A 85 42.74 -18.02 31.16
C SER A 85 44.18 -18.40 30.75
N LYS A 86 44.37 -19.45 29.94
CA LYS A 86 45.71 -19.98 29.59
C LYS A 86 45.85 -20.31 28.11
N LEU A 87 47.04 -20.03 27.58
CA LEU A 87 47.40 -20.20 26.16
C LEU A 87 47.30 -21.64 25.66
N PHE A 88 47.39 -22.62 26.57
CA PHE A 88 47.06 -24.02 26.32
C PHE A 88 45.83 -24.38 27.16
N LEU A 89 44.79 -24.90 26.49
CA LEU A 89 43.51 -25.26 27.12
C LEU A 89 43.70 -26.36 28.16
N LYS A 90 43.58 -26.01 29.45
CA LYS A 90 43.35 -27.00 30.50
C LYS A 90 41.86 -27.13 30.78
N TYR A 91 41.35 -28.33 30.51
CA TYR A 91 40.03 -28.77 30.92
C TYR A 91 40.11 -29.26 32.37
N SER A 92 39.11 -28.90 33.18
CA SER A 92 38.95 -29.43 34.54
C SER A 92 37.56 -30.04 34.69
N LEU A 93 37.49 -31.29 35.14
CA LEU A 93 36.23 -32.01 35.35
C LEU A 93 35.39 -31.26 36.39
N ASN A 94 34.11 -31.01 36.10
CA ASN A 94 33.17 -30.51 37.10
C ASN A 94 32.71 -31.68 37.98
N ILE A 95 33.49 -31.97 39.01
CA ILE A 95 33.33 -33.16 39.87
C ILE A 95 31.94 -33.25 40.48
N ASP A 96 31.36 -32.13 40.93
CA ASP A 96 30.10 -32.14 41.67
C ASP A 96 28.88 -32.29 40.75
N GLN A 97 28.86 -31.60 39.59
CA GLN A 97 27.88 -31.90 38.54
C GLN A 97 28.04 -33.34 38.02
N TRP A 98 29.27 -33.84 37.91
CA TRP A 98 29.53 -35.21 37.46
C TRP A 98 28.99 -36.25 38.46
N PHE A 99 29.28 -36.14 39.77
CA PHE A 99 28.75 -37.10 40.75
C PHE A 99 27.22 -37.10 40.79
N THR A 100 26.59 -35.92 40.78
CA THR A 100 25.12 -35.81 40.82
C THR A 100 24.47 -36.34 39.54
N TRP A 101 24.95 -35.94 38.37
CA TRP A 101 24.35 -36.34 37.09
C TRP A 101 24.68 -37.80 36.73
N PHE A 102 25.93 -38.24 36.87
CA PHE A 102 26.34 -39.62 36.56
C PHE A 102 25.76 -40.62 37.55
N GLY A 103 25.78 -40.30 38.86
CA GLY A 103 25.26 -41.18 39.91
C GLY A 103 23.75 -41.40 39.86
N THR A 104 22.97 -40.44 39.32
CA THR A 104 21.51 -40.55 39.21
C THR A 104 21.03 -41.04 37.84
N THR A 105 21.56 -40.53 36.73
CA THR A 105 21.07 -40.88 35.38
C THR A 105 21.61 -42.22 34.89
N TRP A 106 22.94 -42.42 34.91
CA TRP A 106 23.56 -43.60 34.32
C TRP A 106 23.27 -44.86 35.13
N LEU A 107 23.27 -44.79 36.46
CA LEU A 107 22.99 -45.95 37.31
C LEU A 107 21.55 -46.45 37.16
N LEU A 108 20.57 -45.56 36.97
CA LEU A 108 19.20 -45.97 36.66
C LEU A 108 19.06 -46.53 35.25
N TYR A 109 19.74 -45.92 34.26
CA TYR A 109 19.79 -46.43 32.89
C TYR A 109 20.38 -47.85 32.80
N PHE A 110 21.48 -48.13 33.51
CA PHE A 110 22.06 -49.48 33.61
C PHE A 110 21.12 -50.53 34.22
N LEU A 111 20.21 -50.12 35.11
CA LEU A 111 19.20 -51.01 35.69
C LEU A 111 18.02 -51.24 34.75
N GLN A 112 17.60 -50.22 34.00
CA GLN A 112 16.50 -50.28 33.04
C GLN A 112 16.83 -51.11 31.79
N ASP A 113 18.06 -51.01 31.28
CA ASP A 113 18.55 -51.74 30.09
C ASP A 113 18.98 -53.19 30.43
N SER A 114 18.66 -53.67 31.64
CA SER A 114 18.99 -55.03 32.08
C SER A 114 17.90 -56.04 31.65
N PRO A 115 18.27 -57.21 31.08
CA PRO A 115 17.31 -58.19 30.57
C PRO A 115 16.47 -58.88 31.66
N GLU A 116 16.78 -58.67 32.94
CA GLU A 116 15.99 -59.18 34.07
C GLU A 116 14.98 -58.15 34.62
N PHE A 117 15.06 -56.87 34.22
CA PHE A 117 14.32 -55.76 34.85
C PHE A 117 13.84 -54.66 33.88
N ASN A 118 13.38 -55.03 32.69
CA ASN A 118 12.82 -54.09 31.71
C ASN A 118 11.49 -53.45 32.19
N PHE A 119 11.59 -52.28 32.81
CA PHE A 119 10.43 -51.50 33.28
C PHE A 119 9.48 -51.06 32.14
N SER A 120 10.00 -50.85 30.93
CA SER A 120 9.22 -50.30 29.80
C SER A 120 8.19 -51.27 29.24
N GLU A 121 8.41 -52.58 29.38
CA GLU A 121 7.43 -53.62 29.01
C GLU A 121 6.28 -53.75 30.02
N LEU A 122 6.55 -53.45 31.30
CA LEU A 122 5.55 -53.59 32.37
C LEU A 122 4.65 -52.36 32.51
N PHE A 123 5.19 -51.14 32.33
CA PHE A 123 4.44 -49.90 32.49
C PHE A 123 4.88 -48.81 31.49
N PRO A 124 4.45 -48.88 30.22
CA PRO A 124 4.79 -47.89 29.20
C PRO A 124 4.38 -46.47 29.61
N GLY A 125 5.29 -45.51 29.44
CA GLY A 125 5.17 -44.12 29.85
C GLY A 125 5.80 -43.80 31.20
N LEU A 126 5.95 -44.78 32.10
CA LEU A 126 6.64 -44.54 33.39
C LEU A 126 8.15 -44.33 33.22
N GLU A 127 8.74 -44.78 32.12
CA GLU A 127 10.16 -44.56 31.83
C GLU A 127 10.55 -43.06 31.85
N LEU A 128 9.62 -42.16 31.52
CA LEU A 128 9.87 -40.71 31.44
C LEU A 128 10.21 -40.07 32.79
N PHE A 129 9.63 -40.56 33.89
CA PHE A 129 9.89 -40.04 35.25
C PHE A 129 11.30 -40.34 35.76
N PHE A 130 12.05 -41.21 35.09
CA PHE A 130 13.41 -41.57 35.48
C PHE A 130 14.44 -40.74 34.71
N PRO A 131 15.40 -40.09 35.41
CA PRO A 131 16.49 -39.36 34.78
C PRO A 131 17.30 -40.26 33.84
N HIS A 132 17.50 -39.81 32.59
CA HIS A 132 18.05 -40.64 31.52
C HIS A 132 19.20 -39.91 30.79
N PRO A 133 20.39 -40.53 30.63
CA PRO A 133 21.61 -39.80 30.27
C PRO A 133 21.62 -39.17 28.88
N PHE A 134 20.69 -39.57 28.00
CA PHE A 134 20.55 -39.02 26.65
C PHE A 134 19.18 -38.40 26.36
N ARG A 135 18.26 -38.34 27.34
CA ARG A 135 16.88 -37.88 27.11
C ARG A 135 16.48 -36.81 28.11
N ILE A 136 16.15 -35.63 27.58
CA ILE A 136 15.46 -34.58 28.30
C ILE A 136 13.95 -34.74 28.08
N VAL A 137 13.15 -34.42 29.11
CA VAL A 137 11.69 -34.44 29.04
C VAL A 137 11.17 -33.18 29.73
N GLU A 138 10.55 -32.29 28.97
CA GLU A 138 9.96 -31.05 29.47
C GLU A 138 8.44 -31.06 29.23
N GLY A 139 7.69 -30.41 30.12
CA GLY A 139 6.24 -30.45 30.16
C GLY A 139 5.60 -29.09 29.88
N TYR A 140 4.39 -29.10 29.32
CA TYR A 140 3.50 -27.94 29.30
C TYR A 140 2.13 -28.35 29.85
N THR A 141 1.77 -27.83 31.02
CA THR A 141 0.45 -28.06 31.64
C THR A 141 -0.54 -27.01 31.15
N TYR A 142 -1.68 -27.47 30.61
CA TYR A 142 -2.69 -26.58 30.09
C TYR A 142 -3.78 -26.28 31.13
N TYR A 143 -3.84 -25.02 31.55
CA TYR A 143 -4.78 -24.50 32.56
C TYR A 143 -5.94 -23.70 31.97
N GLY A 144 -6.06 -23.58 30.64
CA GLY A 144 -7.25 -23.01 30.01
C GLY A 144 -8.49 -23.88 30.21
N ASN A 145 -9.65 -23.40 29.81
CA ASN A 145 -10.96 -23.89 30.30
C ASN A 145 -11.74 -24.66 29.24
N ASP A 146 -11.62 -24.28 27.97
CA ASP A 146 -12.12 -25.06 26.85
C ASP A 146 -11.06 -26.10 26.42
N SER A 147 -11.43 -27.09 25.62
CA SER A 147 -10.45 -28.05 25.10
C SER A 147 -9.80 -27.55 23.81
N VAL A 148 -8.47 -27.57 23.74
CA VAL A 148 -7.69 -27.14 22.57
C VAL A 148 -7.46 -28.33 21.63
N ASP A 149 -7.98 -28.20 20.41
CA ASP A 149 -7.78 -29.14 19.30
C ASP A 149 -6.40 -28.92 18.65
N ILE A 150 -5.45 -29.81 18.92
CA ILE A 150 -4.13 -29.86 18.26
C ILE A 150 -4.27 -30.70 16.99
N ASN A 151 -4.28 -30.04 15.83
CA ASN A 151 -4.52 -30.68 14.53
C ASN A 151 -3.50 -30.20 13.48
N GLY A 152 -2.46 -30.98 13.24
CA GLY A 152 -1.43 -30.69 12.23
C GLY A 152 -0.05 -31.21 12.63
N ASP A 153 0.99 -30.58 12.12
CA ASP A 153 2.38 -30.99 12.37
C ASP A 153 2.96 -30.24 13.58
N CYS A 154 3.53 -30.97 14.56
CA CYS A 154 4.32 -30.38 15.64
C CYS A 154 5.78 -30.28 15.21
N ILE A 155 6.34 -29.06 15.20
CA ILE A 155 7.64 -28.76 14.61
C ILE A 155 8.66 -28.45 15.72
N PHE A 156 9.62 -29.34 15.91
CA PHE A 156 10.75 -29.10 16.79
C PHE A 156 11.85 -28.36 16.02
N ASN A 157 12.30 -27.24 16.57
CA ASN A 157 13.38 -26.41 16.08
C ASN A 157 14.55 -26.56 17.06
N LEU A 158 15.37 -27.60 16.90
CA LEU A 158 16.41 -27.93 17.87
C LEU A 158 17.80 -27.52 17.39
N TYR A 159 18.66 -27.16 18.34
CA TYR A 159 20.07 -26.87 18.13
C TYR A 159 20.92 -27.98 18.75
N PHE A 160 21.98 -28.40 18.07
CA PHE A 160 22.87 -29.48 18.50
C PHE A 160 24.32 -29.06 18.39
N ASN A 161 25.14 -29.50 19.35
CA ASN A 161 26.60 -29.41 19.34
C ASN A 161 27.18 -30.81 19.06
N SER A 162 27.99 -30.96 18.02
CA SER A 162 28.68 -32.21 17.66
C SER A 162 30.13 -31.93 17.27
N ASP A 163 31.09 -32.66 17.84
CA ASP A 163 32.51 -32.48 17.51
C ASP A 163 32.80 -32.94 16.07
N VAL A 164 33.22 -31.98 15.23
CA VAL A 164 33.43 -32.18 13.78
C VAL A 164 34.52 -33.21 13.46
N THR A 165 35.37 -33.59 14.43
CA THR A 165 36.36 -34.67 14.24
C THR A 165 35.75 -36.08 14.15
N LEU A 166 34.44 -36.24 14.40
CA LEU A 166 33.74 -37.52 14.51
C LEU A 166 32.74 -37.82 13.35
N GLU A 167 33.11 -37.50 12.10
CA GLU A 167 32.35 -37.75 10.84
C GLU A 167 31.76 -39.17 10.63
N LYS A 168 32.03 -40.14 11.52
CA LYS A 168 31.61 -41.55 11.39
C LYS A 168 30.36 -41.93 12.18
N PHE A 169 29.81 -41.04 13.02
CA PHE A 169 28.70 -41.36 13.91
C PHE A 169 27.41 -40.63 13.50
N ARG A 170 26.58 -41.33 12.74
CA ARG A 170 25.23 -40.94 12.32
C ARG A 170 24.23 -41.07 13.49
N ASP A 171 24.47 -40.35 14.57
CA ASP A 171 23.55 -40.36 15.72
C ASP A 171 22.13 -40.02 15.26
N GLN A 172 21.14 -40.60 15.93
CA GLN A 172 19.73 -40.30 15.68
C GLN A 172 19.19 -39.45 16.82
N VAL A 173 18.18 -38.65 16.53
CA VAL A 173 17.35 -37.98 17.54
C VAL A 173 15.92 -38.49 17.43
N LYS A 174 15.42 -39.01 18.54
CA LYS A 174 14.06 -39.50 18.74
C LYS A 174 13.30 -38.44 19.53
N VAL A 175 12.28 -37.84 18.92
CA VAL A 175 11.38 -36.91 19.62
C VAL A 175 10.00 -37.55 19.78
N GLU A 176 9.42 -37.41 20.98
CA GLU A 176 8.13 -38.03 21.31
C GLU A 176 7.23 -37.04 22.03
N LEU A 177 5.93 -37.11 21.72
CA LEU A 177 4.89 -36.32 22.37
C LEU A 177 4.01 -37.27 23.19
N TYR A 178 3.84 -36.98 24.47
CA TYR A 178 2.96 -37.69 25.40
C TYR A 178 1.92 -36.73 26.00
N SER A 179 0.87 -37.28 26.59
CA SER A 179 -0.08 -36.56 27.43
C SER A 179 -0.25 -37.25 28.78
N VAL A 180 -0.39 -36.47 29.85
CA VAL A 180 -0.57 -36.95 31.22
C VAL A 180 -1.55 -36.04 31.95
N ASN A 181 -2.24 -36.55 32.97
CA ASN A 181 -3.01 -35.74 33.90
C ASN A 181 -2.37 -35.91 35.28
N PHE A 182 -1.73 -34.86 35.81
CA PHE A 182 -1.08 -34.90 37.12
C PHE A 182 -2.07 -34.79 38.30
N GLU A 183 -3.33 -34.43 38.04
CA GLU A 183 -4.41 -34.43 39.03
C GLU A 183 -5.08 -35.82 39.18
N SER A 184 -4.69 -36.82 38.39
CA SER A 184 -5.21 -38.18 38.54
C SER A 184 -4.46 -38.98 39.61
N ASP A 185 -5.14 -39.91 40.27
CA ASP A 185 -4.57 -40.77 41.32
C ASP A 185 -3.37 -41.63 40.85
N LEU A 186 -3.19 -41.77 39.54
CA LEU A 186 -2.08 -42.49 38.92
C LEU A 186 -1.69 -41.83 37.58
N PRO A 187 -0.78 -40.84 37.60
CA PRO A 187 -0.48 -39.99 36.44
C PRO A 187 0.45 -40.69 35.43
N ILE A 188 -0.09 -41.65 34.66
CA ILE A 188 0.67 -42.38 33.62
C ILE A 188 0.72 -41.56 32.30
N PRO A 189 1.92 -41.24 31.77
CA PRO A 189 2.06 -40.61 30.46
C PRO A 189 1.62 -41.52 29.32
N LYS A 190 0.59 -41.10 28.57
CA LYS A 190 0.12 -41.75 27.36
C LYS A 190 0.77 -41.11 26.12
N ARG A 191 1.60 -41.86 25.40
CA ARG A 191 2.20 -41.39 24.13
C ARG A 191 1.11 -41.06 23.10
N ILE A 192 1.25 -39.90 22.47
CA ILE A 192 0.43 -39.42 21.35
C ILE A 192 1.09 -39.86 20.03
N THR A 193 2.37 -39.50 19.82
CA THR A 193 3.14 -39.88 18.62
C THR A 193 4.64 -39.72 18.85
N ASN A 194 5.47 -40.23 17.93
CA ASN A 194 6.92 -40.05 17.93
C ASN A 194 7.50 -40.06 16.50
N THR A 195 8.76 -39.63 16.37
CA THR A 195 9.58 -39.78 15.16
C THR A 195 11.06 -39.90 15.53
N THR A 196 11.85 -40.48 14.64
CA THR A 196 13.31 -40.61 14.79
C THR A 196 13.99 -40.16 13.51
N VAL A 197 14.97 -39.26 13.61
CA VAL A 197 15.66 -38.61 12.47
C VAL A 197 17.17 -38.73 12.64
N GLU A 198 17.90 -39.01 11.55
CA GLU A 198 19.37 -39.01 11.53
C GLU A 198 19.91 -37.57 11.60
N LEU A 199 20.85 -37.31 12.51
CA LEU A 199 21.43 -35.98 12.71
C LEU A 199 22.43 -35.65 11.59
N THR A 200 22.34 -34.43 11.05
CA THR A 200 23.14 -33.99 9.90
C THR A 200 23.99 -32.74 10.21
N PRO A 201 25.13 -32.89 10.93
CA PRO A 201 26.03 -31.78 11.22
C PRO A 201 26.58 -31.14 9.95
N ARG A 202 26.75 -29.81 9.96
CA ARG A 202 27.31 -29.05 8.84
C ARG A 202 28.81 -28.85 9.03
N LEU A 203 29.62 -29.10 8.00
CA LEU A 203 31.06 -28.85 8.07
C LEU A 203 31.36 -27.38 8.43
N GLY A 204 32.23 -27.18 9.42
CA GLY A 204 32.76 -25.87 9.80
C GLY A 204 31.99 -25.12 10.90
N SER A 205 30.99 -25.74 11.54
CA SER A 205 30.34 -25.18 12.73
C SER A 205 30.07 -26.29 13.74
N ASP A 206 30.60 -26.14 14.96
CA ASP A 206 30.37 -27.08 16.08
C ASP A 206 28.87 -27.17 16.42
N ILE A 207 28.16 -26.04 16.28
CA ILE A 207 26.73 -25.88 16.54
C ILE A 207 25.94 -25.82 15.23
N TYR A 208 24.82 -26.55 15.14
CA TYR A 208 23.91 -26.52 13.99
C TYR A 208 22.44 -26.66 14.42
N LYS A 209 21.52 -26.12 13.61
CA LYS A 209 20.08 -26.28 13.78
C LYS A 209 19.56 -27.46 12.96
N GLN A 210 18.81 -28.36 13.59
CA GLN A 210 18.05 -29.44 12.97
C GLN A 210 16.56 -29.19 13.21
N GLN A 211 15.76 -29.13 12.14
CA GLN A 211 14.31 -29.17 12.25
C GLN A 211 13.83 -30.62 12.21
N ILE A 212 12.86 -30.96 13.05
CA ILE A 212 12.25 -32.29 13.16
C ILE A 212 10.74 -32.09 13.22
N ILE A 213 9.98 -32.93 12.50
CA ILE A 213 8.53 -32.80 12.40
C ILE A 213 7.88 -34.08 12.94
N LEU A 214 6.97 -33.93 13.90
CA LEU A 214 5.97 -34.96 14.25
C LEU A 214 4.74 -34.72 13.36
N PRO A 215 4.52 -35.53 12.31
CA PRO A 215 3.48 -35.24 11.33
C PRO A 215 2.09 -35.69 11.81
N ASN A 216 1.05 -34.98 11.37
CA ASN A 216 -0.36 -35.33 11.56
C ASN A 216 -0.76 -35.61 13.02
N VAL A 217 -0.29 -34.80 13.97
CA VAL A 217 -0.79 -34.82 15.35
C VAL A 217 -2.27 -34.45 15.35
N ASN A 218 -3.09 -35.32 15.93
CA ASN A 218 -4.52 -35.11 16.18
C ASN A 218 -4.77 -35.45 17.65
N TYR A 219 -4.89 -34.43 18.49
CA TYR A 219 -5.06 -34.60 19.94
C TYR A 219 -5.88 -33.46 20.54
N VAL A 220 -6.81 -33.81 21.43
CA VAL A 220 -7.67 -32.85 22.15
C VAL A 220 -7.07 -32.62 23.55
N LEU A 221 -6.34 -31.52 23.70
CA LEU A 221 -5.77 -31.08 24.97
C LEU A 221 -6.89 -30.53 25.87
N ARG A 222 -6.91 -30.95 27.13
CA ARG A 222 -7.99 -30.66 28.08
C ARG A 222 -7.46 -29.87 29.28
N PRO A 223 -8.30 -29.07 29.96
CA PRO A 223 -7.97 -28.45 31.24
C PRO A 223 -7.36 -29.48 32.21
N GLY A 224 -6.24 -29.13 32.85
CA GLY A 224 -5.52 -29.98 33.81
C GLY A 224 -4.64 -31.08 33.19
N TYR A 225 -4.67 -31.26 31.87
CA TYR A 225 -3.76 -32.18 31.19
C TYR A 225 -2.47 -31.46 30.78
N SER A 226 -1.35 -32.18 30.86
CA SER A 226 -0.04 -31.72 30.41
C SER A 226 0.40 -32.49 29.18
N LEU A 227 0.99 -31.78 28.22
CA LEU A 227 1.82 -32.38 27.17
C LEU A 227 3.23 -32.59 27.72
N LEU A 228 3.85 -33.74 27.44
CA LEU A 228 5.28 -33.95 27.70
C LEU A 228 6.01 -34.13 26.37
N PHE A 229 7.12 -33.42 26.22
CA PHE A 229 7.96 -33.41 25.03
C PHE A 229 9.29 -34.05 25.39
N SER A 230 9.50 -35.27 24.89
CA SER A 230 10.73 -36.04 25.05
C SER A 230 11.65 -35.76 23.87
N VAL A 231 12.93 -35.47 24.15
CA VAL A 231 14.00 -35.38 23.14
C VAL A 231 15.13 -36.31 23.58
N GLU A 232 15.34 -37.39 22.84
CA GLU A 232 16.30 -38.46 23.12
C GLU A 232 17.36 -38.55 22.02
N ILE A 233 18.63 -38.50 22.39
CA ILE A 233 19.75 -38.77 21.49
C ILE A 233 20.04 -40.27 21.52
N VAL A 234 19.95 -40.92 20.35
CA VAL A 234 20.15 -42.35 20.16
C VAL A 234 21.51 -42.56 19.45
N PRO A 235 22.57 -42.96 20.18
CA PRO A 235 23.93 -42.99 19.64
C PRO A 235 24.19 -44.20 18.73
N THR A 236 24.49 -43.96 17.47
CA THR A 236 24.52 -45.02 16.44
C THR A 236 25.81 -45.84 16.49
N ASN A 237 25.66 -47.18 16.48
CA ASN A 237 26.75 -48.17 16.62
C ASN A 237 27.57 -48.06 17.93
N LYS A 238 27.03 -47.44 18.98
CA LYS A 238 27.66 -47.31 20.30
C LYS A 238 26.89 -48.07 21.38
N THR A 239 26.70 -49.37 21.21
CA THR A 239 26.22 -50.21 22.31
C THR A 239 27.19 -50.08 23.49
N LEU A 240 26.67 -49.65 24.64
CA LEU A 240 27.48 -49.28 25.80
C LEU A 240 28.39 -50.42 26.29
N SER A 241 27.91 -51.66 26.16
CA SER A 241 28.67 -52.91 26.33
C SER A 241 30.01 -52.92 25.57
N ASN A 242 30.05 -52.48 24.31
CA ASN A 242 31.27 -52.45 23.47
C ASN A 242 32.26 -51.33 23.85
N LEU A 243 31.85 -50.36 24.67
CA LEU A 243 32.71 -49.27 25.15
C LEU A 243 33.23 -49.53 26.57
N ILE A 244 32.38 -50.05 27.46
CA ILE A 244 32.76 -50.43 28.83
C ILE A 244 33.81 -51.55 28.81
N THR A 245 33.57 -52.62 28.05
CA THR A 245 34.49 -53.76 27.92
C THR A 245 35.86 -53.41 27.31
N LYS A 246 36.02 -52.20 26.76
CA LYS A 246 37.23 -51.75 26.09
C LYS A 246 38.05 -50.75 26.91
N TYR A 247 37.46 -50.07 27.90
CA TYR A 247 38.08 -48.89 28.53
C TYR A 247 37.68 -48.60 30.01
N ILE A 248 37.15 -49.55 30.80
CA ILE A 248 36.84 -49.31 32.22
C ILE A 248 37.43 -50.39 33.16
N ASP A 249 38.24 -49.96 34.14
CA ASP A 249 38.65 -50.73 35.32
C ASP A 249 37.79 -50.28 36.51
N VAL A 250 36.92 -51.16 36.96
CA VAL A 250 35.92 -50.86 38.01
C VAL A 250 36.56 -50.91 39.40
N ASN A 251 37.53 -51.80 39.63
CA ASN A 251 38.05 -52.13 40.96
C ASN A 251 38.67 -50.90 41.67
N LYS A 252 39.46 -50.12 40.93
CA LYS A 252 40.14 -48.92 41.46
C LYS A 252 39.20 -47.72 41.69
N PHE A 253 38.04 -47.75 41.05
CA PHE A 253 36.96 -46.79 41.29
C PHE A 253 36.22 -47.16 42.59
N LEU A 254 35.91 -48.45 42.79
CA LEU A 254 35.32 -48.99 44.00
C LEU A 254 36.19 -48.75 45.24
N GLU A 255 37.51 -49.02 45.17
CA GLU A 255 38.45 -48.82 46.29
C GLU A 255 38.42 -47.38 46.86
N ARG A 256 38.28 -46.38 45.97
CA ARG A 256 38.12 -44.96 46.36
C ARG A 256 36.73 -44.62 46.90
N TRP A 257 35.69 -45.29 46.40
CA TRP A 257 34.33 -45.19 46.94
C TRP A 257 34.23 -45.83 48.32
N GLU A 258 34.87 -46.98 48.54
CA GLU A 258 34.85 -47.70 49.81
C GLU A 258 35.57 -46.89 50.91
N GLN A 259 36.70 -46.26 50.60
CA GLN A 259 37.34 -45.29 51.51
C GLN A 259 36.42 -44.11 51.86
N ARG A 260 35.60 -43.62 50.93
CA ARG A 260 34.61 -42.56 51.19
C ARG A 260 33.37 -43.06 51.96
N ALA A 261 32.89 -44.28 51.69
CA ALA A 261 31.82 -44.90 52.44
C ALA A 261 32.24 -45.14 53.91
N ASN A 262 33.44 -45.69 54.12
CA ASN A 262 34.05 -45.83 55.45
C ASN A 262 34.21 -44.47 56.16
N PHE A 263 34.51 -43.39 55.44
CA PHE A 263 34.60 -42.04 56.01
C PHE A 263 33.23 -41.49 56.45
N LEU A 264 32.16 -41.73 55.67
CA LEU A 264 30.80 -41.31 56.02
C LEU A 264 30.22 -42.11 57.19
N GLU A 265 30.44 -43.43 57.19
CA GLU A 265 29.97 -44.37 58.21
C GLU A 265 30.62 -44.12 59.58
N ASN A 266 31.95 -43.97 59.63
CA ASN A 266 32.71 -43.91 60.89
C ASN A 266 32.88 -42.49 61.48
N ARG A 267 32.29 -41.45 60.87
CA ARG A 267 32.49 -40.05 61.32
C ARG A 267 31.25 -39.16 61.34
N SER A 268 30.07 -39.67 60.98
CA SER A 268 28.82 -38.91 61.04
C SER A 268 27.95 -39.31 62.24
N ASN A 269 27.56 -38.34 63.07
CA ASN A 269 26.64 -38.54 64.20
C ASN A 269 25.15 -38.53 63.75
N LEU A 270 24.86 -39.05 62.55
CA LEU A 270 23.54 -38.97 61.91
C LEU A 270 23.22 -40.29 61.20
N ASN A 271 22.33 -41.10 61.78
CA ASN A 271 22.04 -42.47 61.34
C ASN A 271 21.79 -42.60 59.83
N LYS A 272 21.09 -41.64 59.20
CA LYS A 272 20.82 -41.66 57.74
C LYS A 272 22.08 -41.68 56.87
N LEU A 273 23.17 -41.04 57.30
CA LEU A 273 24.43 -41.04 56.56
C LEU A 273 25.21 -42.35 56.76
N GLN A 274 25.01 -43.03 57.89
CA GLN A 274 25.52 -44.38 58.11
C GLN A 274 24.74 -45.40 57.28
N GLU A 275 23.40 -45.34 57.27
CA GLU A 275 22.53 -46.16 56.40
C GLU A 275 22.89 -46.02 54.91
N LEU A 276 23.19 -44.79 54.45
CA LEU A 276 23.67 -44.54 53.09
C LEU A 276 25.04 -45.21 52.83
N GLY A 277 25.97 -45.12 53.79
CA GLY A 277 27.27 -45.78 53.72
C GLY A 277 27.17 -47.32 53.65
N THR A 278 26.25 -47.92 54.41
CA THR A 278 25.99 -49.37 54.38
C THR A 278 25.38 -49.80 53.04
N ALA A 279 24.41 -49.06 52.50
CA ALA A 279 23.80 -49.36 51.20
C ALA A 279 24.82 -49.26 50.05
N LEU A 280 25.72 -48.27 50.10
CA LEU A 280 26.83 -48.15 49.13
C LEU A 280 27.80 -49.34 49.21
N LYS A 281 28.08 -49.87 50.41
CA LYS A 281 28.91 -51.07 50.57
C LYS A 281 28.27 -52.33 49.98
N GLU A 282 26.96 -52.55 50.15
CA GLU A 282 26.28 -53.67 49.49
C GLU A 282 26.38 -53.58 47.96
N ILE A 283 26.27 -52.38 47.38
CA ILE A 283 26.44 -52.15 45.94
C ILE A 283 27.89 -52.41 45.49
N VAL A 284 28.89 -51.95 46.25
CA VAL A 284 30.32 -52.18 45.94
C VAL A 284 30.65 -53.67 45.86
N SER A 285 30.13 -54.49 46.79
CA SER A 285 30.43 -55.92 46.89
C SER A 285 29.97 -56.80 45.70
N ILE A 286 29.26 -56.22 44.73
CA ILE A 286 28.74 -56.91 43.54
C ILE A 286 29.77 -56.90 42.38
N PHE A 287 30.80 -56.05 42.44
CA PHE A 287 31.64 -55.70 41.28
C PHE A 287 33.14 -56.09 41.38
N GLU A 288 33.57 -56.86 42.39
CA GLU A 288 35.01 -57.06 42.71
C GLU A 288 35.78 -58.07 41.82
N GLU A 289 35.18 -58.66 40.79
CA GLU A 289 35.82 -59.70 39.96
C GLU A 289 36.35 -59.18 38.59
N GLY A 290 37.44 -58.39 38.58
CA GLY A 290 38.44 -58.46 37.50
C GLY A 290 39.04 -57.16 36.90
N LEU A 291 40.37 -57.17 36.75
CA LEU A 291 41.22 -56.50 35.73
C LEU A 291 41.08 -54.97 35.44
N ILE A 292 41.85 -54.13 36.16
CA ILE A 292 43.06 -53.38 35.69
C ILE A 292 42.97 -52.67 34.31
N ASN A 293 43.35 -51.39 34.09
CA ASN A 293 43.74 -50.23 34.93
C ASN A 293 43.83 -48.96 34.03
N ILE A 294 43.36 -47.78 34.47
CA ILE A 294 43.10 -46.61 33.58
C ILE A 294 43.55 -45.23 34.14
N THR A 295 43.78 -44.25 33.24
CA THR A 295 44.07 -42.84 33.57
C THR A 295 42.86 -41.91 33.38
N SER A 296 42.96 -40.67 33.88
CA SER A 296 41.93 -39.63 33.68
C SER A 296 41.79 -39.16 32.23
N GLU A 297 42.80 -39.36 31.39
CA GLU A 297 42.79 -38.94 29.99
C GLU A 297 42.12 -40.00 29.11
N ASP A 298 42.32 -41.28 29.41
CA ASP A 298 41.55 -42.39 28.80
C ASP A 298 40.05 -42.26 29.12
N PHE A 299 39.70 -41.97 30.38
CA PHE A 299 38.30 -41.78 30.79
C PHE A 299 37.65 -40.59 30.09
N ALA A 300 38.38 -39.48 29.87
CA ALA A 300 37.90 -38.36 29.09
C ALA A 300 37.64 -38.75 27.61
N ALA A 301 38.50 -39.58 27.02
CA ALA A 301 38.29 -40.11 25.68
C ALA A 301 37.06 -41.02 25.60
N VAL A 302 36.76 -41.84 26.62
CA VAL A 302 35.53 -42.65 26.69
C VAL A 302 34.28 -41.78 26.78
N VAL A 303 34.26 -40.82 27.71
CA VAL A 303 33.12 -39.93 27.93
C VAL A 303 32.81 -39.10 26.67
N ASN A 304 33.83 -38.58 25.99
CA ASN A 304 33.65 -37.85 24.74
C ASN A 304 33.32 -38.78 23.56
N ALA A 305 33.82 -40.02 23.53
CA ALA A 305 33.41 -41.01 22.52
C ALA A 305 31.95 -41.46 22.69
N ILE A 306 31.41 -41.44 23.92
CA ILE A 306 30.00 -41.66 24.22
C ILE A 306 29.17 -40.42 23.81
N ARG A 307 29.60 -39.23 24.21
CA ARG A 307 28.98 -37.93 23.88
C ARG A 307 29.43 -37.43 22.49
N SER A 308 28.89 -38.01 21.41
CA SER A 308 29.08 -37.46 20.06
C SER A 308 28.22 -36.23 19.76
N THR A 309 27.08 -36.09 20.42
CA THR A 309 26.17 -34.95 20.26
C THR A 309 25.57 -34.54 21.60
N SER A 310 25.37 -33.24 21.81
CA SER A 310 24.51 -32.66 22.85
C SER A 310 23.42 -31.78 22.21
N LEU A 311 22.20 -31.83 22.73
CA LEU A 311 21.18 -30.81 22.53
C LEU A 311 21.63 -29.51 23.20
N ILE A 312 21.44 -28.38 22.52
CA ILE A 312 21.57 -27.04 23.10
C ILE A 312 20.17 -26.50 23.40
N TYR A 313 20.00 -25.87 24.56
CA TYR A 313 18.74 -25.27 25.00
C TYR A 313 19.01 -24.08 25.92
N ASP A 314 17.96 -23.39 26.35
CA ASP A 314 18.04 -22.22 27.25
C ASP A 314 19.11 -21.19 26.80
N SER A 315 18.94 -20.66 25.59
CA SER A 315 19.88 -19.73 24.96
C SER A 315 19.18 -18.72 24.06
N ILE A 316 19.56 -17.44 24.15
CA ILE A 316 19.14 -16.38 23.22
C ILE A 316 19.58 -16.70 21.78
N ASN A 317 20.80 -17.26 21.63
CA ASN A 317 21.42 -17.49 20.32
C ASN A 317 20.95 -18.81 19.68
N HIS A 318 20.67 -19.80 20.52
CA HIS A 318 20.29 -21.15 20.12
C HIS A 318 18.98 -21.59 20.81
N PRO A 319 17.86 -20.88 20.58
CA PRO A 319 16.60 -21.12 21.28
C PRO A 319 15.91 -22.38 20.75
N SER A 320 16.29 -23.55 21.29
CA SER A 320 15.58 -24.80 21.01
C SER A 320 14.13 -24.71 21.45
N SER A 321 13.22 -25.10 20.56
CA SER A 321 11.78 -24.96 20.78
C SER A 321 10.97 -26.04 20.09
N VAL A 322 9.71 -26.18 20.50
CA VAL A 322 8.68 -26.97 19.82
C VAL A 322 7.46 -26.10 19.54
N SER A 323 7.03 -26.09 18.29
CA SER A 323 5.89 -25.31 17.80
C SER A 323 4.72 -26.25 17.53
N ILE A 324 3.61 -26.07 18.27
CA ILE A 324 2.41 -26.91 18.19
C ILE A 324 1.33 -26.26 17.31
N PRO A 325 0.59 -27.03 16.48
CA PRO A 325 -0.41 -26.56 15.52
C PRO A 325 -1.77 -26.31 16.21
N ALA A 326 -1.75 -25.48 17.24
CA ALA A 326 -2.93 -24.90 17.87
C ALA A 326 -2.55 -23.57 18.52
N LYS A 327 -3.49 -22.62 18.53
CA LYS A 327 -3.33 -21.40 19.34
C LYS A 327 -3.74 -21.68 20.78
N ILE A 328 -2.77 -22.04 21.62
CA ILE A 328 -2.92 -21.91 23.07
C ILE A 328 -2.82 -20.42 23.40
N SER A 329 -3.96 -19.78 23.61
CA SER A 329 -4.03 -18.50 24.30
C SER A 329 -3.85 -18.73 25.79
N GLU A 330 -3.18 -17.82 26.48
CA GLU A 330 -3.41 -17.64 27.90
C GLU A 330 -4.89 -17.21 28.08
N GLU A 331 -5.67 -17.99 28.82
CA GLU A 331 -7.07 -17.69 29.13
C GLU A 331 -7.17 -16.93 30.47
N ASP A 332 -6.57 -15.74 30.54
CA ASP A 332 -6.84 -14.74 31.60
C ASP A 332 -6.77 -15.27 33.06
N ILE A 333 -5.97 -16.31 33.32
CA ILE A 333 -5.66 -16.79 34.69
C ILE A 333 -4.48 -15.99 35.21
N ARG A 334 -4.70 -15.23 36.29
CA ARG A 334 -3.69 -14.38 36.94
C ARG A 334 -3.46 -14.86 38.37
N ILE A 335 -2.20 -14.86 38.79
CA ILE A 335 -1.78 -15.31 40.13
C ILE A 335 -1.18 -14.11 40.87
N TYR A 336 -1.95 -13.51 41.78
CA TYR A 336 -1.49 -12.39 42.60
C TYR A 336 -0.87 -12.90 43.91
N TYR A 337 0.43 -12.74 44.08
CA TYR A 337 1.16 -13.15 45.28
C TYR A 337 1.03 -12.08 46.38
N LEU A 338 0.87 -12.50 47.65
CA LEU A 338 0.69 -11.58 48.78
C LEU A 338 2.04 -11.04 49.26
N HIS A 339 2.21 -9.71 49.25
CA HIS A 339 3.43 -9.02 49.68
C HIS A 339 3.32 -8.36 51.06
N SER A 340 4.48 -8.05 51.64
CA SER A 340 4.68 -7.43 52.96
C SER A 340 4.06 -6.03 53.13
N ASP A 341 3.80 -5.32 52.05
CA ASP A 341 3.32 -3.93 52.01
C ASP A 341 1.80 -3.78 51.82
N GLU A 342 1.04 -4.87 52.02
CA GLU A 342 -0.42 -4.95 51.80
C GLU A 342 -0.84 -4.83 50.31
N THR A 343 0.11 -4.98 49.37
CA THR A 343 -0.18 -5.17 47.94
C THR A 343 -0.12 -6.64 47.52
N MET A 344 -0.71 -6.96 46.36
CA MET A 344 -0.50 -8.25 45.69
C MET A 344 -0.33 -8.05 44.18
N ASP A 345 0.71 -8.64 43.58
CA ASP A 345 0.92 -8.54 42.13
C ASP A 345 1.39 -9.87 41.51
N GLU A 346 1.52 -9.90 40.19
CA GLU A 346 1.75 -11.14 39.41
C GLU A 346 3.21 -11.67 39.52
N LYS A 347 4.08 -11.03 40.33
CA LYS A 347 5.48 -11.45 40.53
C LYS A 347 5.62 -12.41 41.73
N PRO A 348 6.17 -13.63 41.54
CA PRO A 348 6.44 -14.53 42.67
C PRO A 348 7.53 -13.97 43.59
N PRO A 349 7.41 -14.14 44.92
CA PRO A 349 8.38 -13.61 45.88
C PRO A 349 9.71 -14.37 45.81
N THR A 350 10.77 -13.67 45.38
CA THR A 350 12.08 -14.27 45.07
C THR A 350 13.00 -14.49 46.29
N THR A 351 12.65 -13.96 47.46
CA THR A 351 13.50 -14.04 48.66
C THR A 351 13.08 -15.14 49.62
N GLY A 352 13.99 -15.61 50.47
CA GLY A 352 13.66 -16.52 51.58
C GLY A 352 13.09 -15.82 52.82
N ASN A 353 13.01 -14.48 52.83
CA ASN A 353 12.63 -13.67 53.98
C ASN A 353 11.11 -13.62 54.12
N GLN A 354 10.54 -14.66 54.71
CA GLN A 354 9.10 -14.76 54.97
C GLN A 354 8.54 -13.59 55.78
N SER A 355 7.40 -13.07 55.33
CA SER A 355 6.50 -12.28 56.17
C SER A 355 5.64 -13.19 57.04
N GLU A 356 5.28 -12.72 58.24
CA GLU A 356 4.36 -13.40 59.15
C GLU A 356 3.37 -12.41 59.74
N SER A 357 2.08 -12.64 59.49
CA SER A 357 0.99 -11.84 60.09
C SER A 357 0.03 -12.70 60.89
N LYS A 358 -0.30 -12.25 62.10
CA LYS A 358 -1.20 -12.94 63.03
C LYS A 358 -2.64 -12.53 62.77
N LEU A 359 -3.47 -13.46 62.29
CA LEU A 359 -4.85 -13.19 61.92
C LEU A 359 -5.70 -12.80 63.15
N GLY A 360 -6.56 -11.79 62.95
CA GLY A 360 -7.51 -11.27 63.93
C GLY A 360 -8.94 -11.24 63.39
N THR A 361 -9.87 -10.70 64.19
CA THR A 361 -11.27 -10.52 63.78
C THR A 361 -11.44 -9.39 62.75
N THR A 362 -10.48 -8.46 62.68
CA THR A 362 -10.34 -7.50 61.58
C THR A 362 -9.63 -8.20 60.43
N PRO A 363 -10.12 -8.11 59.17
CA PRO A 363 -9.40 -8.65 58.03
C PRO A 363 -8.08 -7.91 57.81
N LEU A 364 -7.04 -8.66 57.48
CA LEU A 364 -5.89 -8.14 56.74
C LEU A 364 -6.28 -8.08 55.26
N LEU A 365 -5.90 -7.02 54.56
CA LEU A 365 -6.34 -6.76 53.18
C LEU A 365 -5.12 -6.65 52.26
N TRP A 366 -5.12 -7.42 51.17
CA TRP A 366 -4.16 -7.25 50.06
C TRP A 366 -4.87 -6.67 48.84
N THR A 367 -4.22 -5.75 48.16
CA THR A 367 -4.81 -4.98 47.03
C THR A 367 -4.05 -5.25 45.75
N ALA A 368 -4.74 -5.77 44.73
CA ALA A 368 -4.19 -5.95 43.39
C ALA A 368 -4.19 -4.63 42.59
N PRO A 369 -3.34 -4.49 41.56
CA PRO A 369 -3.48 -3.40 40.60
C PRO A 369 -4.85 -3.42 39.90
N THR A 370 -5.32 -2.25 39.48
CA THR A 370 -6.50 -2.08 38.63
C THR A 370 -6.33 -2.80 37.28
N PHE A 371 -7.40 -3.41 36.76
CA PHE A 371 -7.40 -4.00 35.42
C PHE A 371 -7.27 -2.95 34.30
N GLU A 372 -6.69 -3.33 33.15
CA GLU A 372 -6.51 -2.41 32.02
C GLU A 372 -7.81 -2.09 31.22
N ARG A 373 -8.92 -2.74 31.59
CA ARG A 373 -10.29 -2.59 31.10
C ARG A 373 -11.24 -3.36 32.03
N ASN A 374 -12.55 -3.19 31.89
CA ASN A 374 -13.52 -4.01 32.62
C ASN A 374 -13.32 -5.51 32.29
N LYS A 375 -13.44 -6.36 33.30
CA LYS A 375 -13.24 -7.81 33.21
C LYS A 375 -14.37 -8.56 33.90
N ILE A 376 -14.77 -9.71 33.35
CA ILE A 376 -15.68 -10.63 34.01
C ILE A 376 -14.85 -11.57 34.90
N LEU A 377 -14.89 -11.37 36.21
CA LEU A 377 -14.28 -12.27 37.18
C LEU A 377 -15.11 -13.55 37.29
N GLN A 378 -14.46 -14.69 37.01
CA GLN A 378 -15.05 -16.01 37.07
C GLN A 378 -14.96 -16.56 38.49
N VAL A 379 -15.89 -16.14 39.36
CA VAL A 379 -15.80 -16.31 40.82
C VAL A 379 -15.66 -17.77 41.25
N LYS A 380 -16.32 -18.72 40.58
CA LYS A 380 -16.20 -20.16 40.88
C LYS A 380 -14.83 -20.75 40.53
N ASN A 381 -14.11 -20.11 39.61
CA ASN A 381 -12.79 -20.50 39.12
C ASN A 381 -11.69 -19.65 39.79
N THR A 382 -12.00 -19.06 40.95
CA THR A 382 -11.07 -18.28 41.77
C THR A 382 -10.72 -19.06 43.03
N PHE A 383 -9.42 -19.10 43.34
CA PHE A 383 -8.84 -19.87 44.43
C PHE A 383 -7.83 -19.02 45.20
N VAL A 384 -7.71 -19.24 46.51
CA VAL A 384 -6.72 -18.56 47.36
C VAL A 384 -5.95 -19.58 48.16
N ASP A 385 -4.63 -19.56 48.05
CA ASP A 385 -3.72 -20.51 48.69
C ASP A 385 -2.99 -19.82 49.85
N LEU A 386 -3.27 -20.23 51.09
CA LEU A 386 -2.70 -19.60 52.29
C LEU A 386 -1.84 -20.57 53.09
N TYR A 387 -0.58 -20.23 53.32
CA TYR A 387 0.31 -20.97 54.22
C TYR A 387 0.02 -20.59 55.68
N LEU A 388 -0.86 -21.37 56.32
CA LEU A 388 -1.39 -21.09 57.66
C LEU A 388 -0.78 -22.02 58.73
N SER A 389 -0.33 -21.45 59.86
CA SER A 389 -0.08 -22.18 61.11
C SER A 389 -1.07 -21.76 62.19
N HIS A 390 -1.50 -22.68 63.05
CA HIS A 390 -2.54 -22.42 64.05
C HIS A 390 -2.24 -23.09 65.39
N ARG A 391 -2.81 -22.55 66.47
CA ARG A 391 -2.74 -23.14 67.81
C ARG A 391 -4.11 -23.15 68.48
N ASP A 392 -4.56 -24.31 68.93
CA ASP A 392 -5.76 -24.49 69.77
C ASP A 392 -5.43 -25.35 71.01
N LEU A 393 -4.96 -24.70 72.09
CA LEU A 393 -4.41 -25.40 73.27
C LEU A 393 -5.44 -26.11 74.15
N LEU A 394 -6.70 -25.70 74.14
CA LEU A 394 -7.67 -26.05 75.21
C LEU A 394 -8.66 -27.14 74.79
N ARG A 395 -8.14 -28.32 74.39
CA ARG A 395 -8.94 -29.49 73.95
C ARG A 395 -10.15 -29.83 74.84
N ILE A 396 -10.03 -29.66 76.16
CA ILE A 396 -11.06 -30.03 77.16
C ILE A 396 -12.14 -28.94 77.28
N PHE A 397 -11.77 -27.67 77.41
CA PHE A 397 -12.72 -26.56 77.54
C PHE A 397 -13.37 -26.14 76.20
N ASN A 398 -12.74 -26.44 75.06
CA ASN A 398 -13.19 -26.00 73.74
C ASN A 398 -14.18 -26.95 73.04
N LEU A 399 -14.78 -27.93 73.73
CA LEU A 399 -15.89 -28.72 73.14
C LEU A 399 -17.11 -27.84 72.82
N LEU A 400 -17.38 -26.81 73.63
CA LEU A 400 -18.54 -25.92 73.48
C LEU A 400 -18.27 -24.68 72.59
N ARG A 401 -17.04 -24.48 72.10
CA ARG A 401 -16.57 -23.21 71.51
C ARG A 401 -16.21 -23.27 70.03
N GLY A 402 -16.71 -24.29 69.33
CA GLY A 402 -16.46 -24.50 67.90
C GLY A 402 -15.00 -24.76 67.53
N ARG A 403 -14.76 -24.96 66.23
CA ARG A 403 -13.41 -24.92 65.64
C ARG A 403 -13.00 -23.47 65.40
N ILE A 404 -11.72 -23.27 65.08
CA ILE A 404 -11.25 -21.98 64.55
C ILE A 404 -11.63 -21.94 63.07
N THR A 405 -12.25 -20.86 62.61
CA THR A 405 -12.61 -20.67 61.19
C THR A 405 -11.79 -19.53 60.64
N VAL A 406 -11.12 -19.76 59.50
CA VAL A 406 -10.55 -18.68 58.69
C VAL A 406 -11.55 -18.33 57.61
N THR A 407 -11.84 -17.04 57.50
CA THR A 407 -12.79 -16.47 56.55
C THR A 407 -11.99 -15.61 55.57
N VAL A 408 -12.07 -15.97 54.29
CA VAL A 408 -11.40 -15.30 53.18
C VAL A 408 -12.46 -14.65 52.31
N THR A 409 -12.30 -13.36 51.97
CA THR A 409 -13.30 -12.57 51.25
C THR A 409 -12.66 -11.83 50.08
N LEU A 410 -13.30 -11.89 48.92
CA LEU A 410 -12.96 -11.07 47.75
C LEU A 410 -13.79 -9.79 47.75
N TYR A 411 -13.17 -8.67 47.40
CA TYR A 411 -13.84 -7.38 47.28
C TYR A 411 -13.54 -6.70 45.95
N ASP A 412 -14.55 -6.00 45.43
CA ASP A 412 -14.48 -4.98 44.40
C ASP A 412 -14.37 -3.61 45.11
N ASP A 413 -13.15 -3.09 45.24
CA ASP A 413 -12.73 -1.99 46.14
C ASP A 413 -13.13 -2.15 47.62
N ASN A 414 -14.40 -2.00 47.95
CA ASN A 414 -14.96 -2.18 49.30
C ASN A 414 -16.27 -3.00 49.30
N THR A 415 -16.75 -3.43 48.13
CA THR A 415 -17.98 -4.22 47.96
C THR A 415 -17.62 -5.70 47.98
N THR A 416 -18.21 -6.48 48.89
CA THR A 416 -17.98 -7.93 48.95
C THR A 416 -18.48 -8.63 47.68
N ILE A 417 -17.58 -9.31 46.96
CA ILE A 417 -17.91 -10.17 45.81
C ILE A 417 -18.36 -11.55 46.32
N ALA A 418 -17.48 -12.22 47.08
CA ALA A 418 -17.69 -13.58 47.56
C ALA A 418 -16.86 -13.85 48.82
N THR A 419 -17.32 -14.80 49.63
CA THR A 419 -16.63 -15.25 50.87
C THR A 419 -16.50 -16.76 50.86
N SER A 420 -15.35 -17.26 51.29
CA SER A 420 -15.05 -18.67 51.54
C SER A 420 -14.63 -18.86 52.99
N GLU A 421 -15.05 -19.96 53.62
CA GLU A 421 -14.76 -20.24 55.03
C GLU A 421 -14.26 -21.67 55.23
N MET A 422 -13.15 -21.82 55.95
CA MET A 422 -12.61 -23.14 56.29
C MET A 422 -12.41 -23.30 57.79
N GLN A 423 -13.02 -24.34 58.35
CA GLN A 423 -12.80 -24.75 59.74
C GLN A 423 -11.49 -25.54 59.86
N LEU A 424 -10.51 -24.92 60.48
CA LEU A 424 -9.20 -25.50 60.74
C LEU A 424 -9.31 -26.73 61.65
N THR A 425 -8.40 -27.69 61.47
CA THR A 425 -8.37 -28.92 62.28
C THR A 425 -7.86 -28.65 63.70
N ARG A 426 -8.13 -29.56 64.65
CA ARG A 426 -7.64 -29.42 66.02
C ARG A 426 -6.15 -29.73 66.08
N THR A 427 -5.35 -28.73 66.40
CA THR A 427 -3.88 -28.79 66.49
C THR A 427 -3.40 -30.00 67.30
N LYS A 428 -2.43 -30.74 66.77
CA LYS A 428 -1.60 -31.71 67.50
C LYS A 428 -0.39 -30.96 68.10
N ILE A 429 0.29 -31.57 69.06
CA ILE A 429 1.43 -30.92 69.75
C ILE A 429 2.58 -30.62 68.78
N ILE A 430 2.78 -31.48 67.78
CA ILE A 430 3.83 -31.35 66.74
C ILE A 430 3.55 -30.14 65.82
N ASP A 431 2.29 -29.96 65.40
CA ASP A 431 1.88 -28.89 64.47
C ASP A 431 2.11 -27.46 65.03
N ILE A 432 2.37 -27.33 66.34
CA ILE A 432 2.72 -26.06 67.02
C ILE A 432 4.20 -25.71 66.81
N LEU A 433 5.05 -26.69 66.52
CA LEU A 433 6.51 -26.57 66.39
C LEU A 433 6.98 -26.61 64.93
N THR A 434 6.14 -27.07 64.00
CA THR A 434 6.43 -27.13 62.56
C THR A 434 5.81 -25.94 61.82
N LYS A 435 6.58 -25.28 60.96
CA LYS A 435 6.02 -24.39 59.91
C LYS A 435 5.09 -25.20 58.98
N PRO A 436 4.11 -24.57 58.30
CA PRO A 436 3.33 -25.26 57.26
C PRO A 436 4.25 -25.79 56.14
N LYS A 437 3.81 -26.85 55.45
CA LYS A 437 4.49 -27.41 54.28
C LYS A 437 3.71 -27.28 52.98
N THR A 438 2.39 -27.19 53.08
CA THR A 438 1.46 -27.02 51.97
C THR A 438 0.56 -25.81 52.28
N PRO A 439 0.05 -25.10 51.26
CA PRO A 439 -0.98 -24.11 51.47
C PRO A 439 -2.30 -24.78 51.88
N ILE A 440 -3.23 -23.97 52.36
CA ILE A 440 -4.65 -24.30 52.47
C ILE A 440 -5.37 -23.53 51.36
N THR A 441 -5.94 -24.26 50.40
CA THR A 441 -6.69 -23.69 49.28
C THR A 441 -8.15 -23.41 49.67
N PHE A 442 -8.60 -22.19 49.43
CA PHE A 442 -9.98 -21.74 49.57
C PHE A 442 -10.56 -21.54 48.16
N SER A 443 -11.73 -22.12 47.87
CA SER A 443 -12.50 -21.86 46.65
C SER A 443 -13.74 -21.03 46.96
N PHE A 444 -14.18 -20.20 46.01
CA PHE A 444 -15.34 -19.33 46.17
C PHE A 444 -16.58 -19.88 45.47
N ASN A 445 -17.75 -19.60 46.04
CA ASN A 445 -19.04 -19.81 45.40
C ASN A 445 -19.67 -18.46 45.08
N GLY A 446 -20.16 -18.30 43.85
CA GLY A 446 -20.83 -17.09 43.40
C GLY A 446 -21.34 -17.23 41.96
N SER A 447 -21.94 -16.16 41.45
CA SER A 447 -22.05 -15.91 40.01
C SER A 447 -20.81 -15.15 39.53
N ASP A 448 -20.55 -15.19 38.23
CA ASP A 448 -19.52 -14.33 37.62
C ASP A 448 -19.95 -12.85 37.72
N ILE A 449 -18.98 -11.93 37.82
CA ILE A 449 -19.23 -10.50 38.06
C ILE A 449 -18.32 -9.63 37.18
N GLU A 450 -18.83 -8.50 36.69
CA GLU A 450 -18.01 -7.50 36.00
C GLU A 450 -17.31 -6.60 37.02
N ILE A 451 -15.97 -6.63 37.02
CA ILE A 451 -15.10 -5.72 37.76
C ILE A 451 -14.79 -4.53 36.85
N ILE A 452 -14.95 -3.31 37.36
CA ILE A 452 -14.73 -2.07 36.61
C ILE A 452 -13.23 -1.73 36.61
N TYR A 453 -12.70 -1.25 35.49
CA TYR A 453 -11.28 -0.91 35.30
C TYR A 453 -10.71 0.11 36.31
N THR A 454 -11.57 0.88 36.99
CA THR A 454 -11.18 1.84 38.03
C THR A 454 -11.15 1.26 39.44
N HIS A 455 -11.69 0.05 39.64
CA HIS A 455 -11.73 -0.64 40.93
C HIS A 455 -10.54 -1.59 41.09
N ASN A 456 -10.16 -1.84 42.33
CA ASN A 456 -9.11 -2.77 42.70
C ASN A 456 -9.74 -4.07 43.21
N LEU A 457 -9.27 -5.22 42.69
CA LEU A 457 -9.59 -6.51 43.29
C LEU A 457 -8.81 -6.66 44.60
N ARG A 458 -9.49 -7.01 45.69
CA ARG A 458 -8.85 -7.10 47.02
C ARG A 458 -9.19 -8.39 47.73
N LEU A 459 -8.21 -8.91 48.47
CA LEU A 459 -8.30 -10.12 49.26
C LEU A 459 -8.28 -9.79 50.75
N GLY A 460 -9.37 -10.06 51.45
CA GLY A 460 -9.43 -10.03 52.91
C GLY A 460 -9.21 -11.40 53.53
N VAL A 461 -8.33 -11.51 54.53
CA VAL A 461 -8.15 -12.73 55.35
C VAL A 461 -8.41 -12.40 56.81
N SER A 462 -9.37 -13.10 57.43
CA SER A 462 -9.84 -12.83 58.80
C SER A 462 -10.07 -14.11 59.61
N LEU A 463 -10.24 -13.95 60.92
CA LEU A 463 -10.35 -15.04 61.89
C LEU A 463 -11.64 -14.95 62.72
N GLN A 464 -12.53 -15.94 62.56
CA GLN A 464 -13.66 -16.15 63.45
C GLN A 464 -13.31 -17.12 64.59
N ASN A 465 -13.98 -16.96 65.74
CA ASN A 465 -13.82 -17.81 66.94
C ASN A 465 -12.38 -17.86 67.55
N GLY A 466 -11.54 -16.87 67.22
CA GLY A 466 -10.25 -16.61 67.85
C GLY A 466 -10.36 -16.02 69.27
N THR A 467 -9.24 -15.94 70.01
CA THR A 467 -9.22 -15.42 71.39
C THR A 467 -8.13 -14.37 71.60
N LYS A 468 -8.49 -13.21 72.19
CA LYS A 468 -7.52 -12.15 72.53
C LYS A 468 -6.40 -12.60 73.49
N LEU A 469 -6.69 -13.58 74.36
CA LEU A 469 -5.78 -14.13 75.38
C LEU A 469 -4.63 -15.03 74.84
N GLY A 470 -4.40 -15.10 73.52
CA GLY A 470 -3.26 -15.81 72.91
C GLY A 470 -3.30 -17.34 73.00
N LEU A 471 -4.33 -17.92 73.61
CA LEU A 471 -4.56 -19.37 73.77
C LEU A 471 -5.05 -20.05 72.48
N ARG A 472 -5.77 -19.29 71.63
CA ARG A 472 -6.03 -19.57 70.21
C ARG A 472 -5.40 -18.49 69.34
N TRP A 473 -4.71 -18.88 68.27
CA TRP A 473 -4.23 -17.99 67.21
C TRP A 473 -4.08 -18.71 65.86
N VAL A 474 -4.03 -17.93 64.78
CA VAL A 474 -3.58 -18.33 63.44
C VAL A 474 -2.55 -17.31 62.95
N LYS A 475 -1.52 -17.80 62.25
CA LYS A 475 -0.47 -17.03 61.56
C LYS A 475 -0.54 -17.36 60.07
N LEU A 476 -0.49 -16.33 59.24
CA LEU A 476 -0.28 -16.43 57.80
C LEU A 476 1.20 -16.17 57.49
N PHE A 477 1.79 -17.03 56.65
CA PHE A 477 3.10 -16.83 56.06
C PHE A 477 2.95 -16.46 54.58
N TYR A 478 3.71 -15.47 54.13
CA TYR A 478 3.59 -14.89 52.79
C TYR A 478 4.93 -14.22 52.40
N ASP A 479 5.01 -13.68 51.18
CA ASP A 479 6.16 -12.91 50.67
C ASP A 479 7.53 -13.64 50.69
N SER A 480 7.56 -14.96 50.53
CA SER A 480 8.80 -15.71 50.26
C SER A 480 8.59 -16.93 49.36
N TYR A 481 9.64 -17.40 48.69
CA TYR A 481 9.57 -18.58 47.81
C TYR A 481 9.18 -19.87 48.56
N GLN A 482 9.37 -19.91 49.88
CA GLN A 482 8.93 -21.03 50.74
C GLN A 482 7.45 -20.94 51.11
N TYR A 483 6.87 -19.74 51.11
CA TYR A 483 5.49 -19.46 51.48
C TYR A 483 4.82 -18.50 50.48
N PRO A 484 4.71 -18.86 49.19
CA PRO A 484 4.08 -18.02 48.18
C PRO A 484 2.55 -18.08 48.30
N SER A 485 2.00 -17.54 49.40
CA SER A 485 0.56 -17.38 49.56
C SER A 485 0.03 -16.45 48.46
N ALA A 486 -1.04 -16.86 47.76
CA ALA A 486 -1.47 -16.22 46.52
C ALA A 486 -2.99 -16.29 46.29
N LEU A 487 -3.50 -15.38 45.46
CA LEU A 487 -4.84 -15.36 44.88
C LEU A 487 -4.74 -15.73 43.39
N ARG A 488 -5.26 -16.91 43.02
CA ARG A 488 -5.43 -17.35 41.64
C ARG A 488 -6.82 -16.97 41.15
N VAL A 489 -6.92 -16.04 40.22
CA VAL A 489 -8.19 -15.65 39.56
C VAL A 489 -8.23 -16.13 38.14
N LYS A 490 -9.43 -16.39 37.64
CA LYS A 490 -9.71 -16.42 36.20
C LYS A 490 -10.56 -15.19 35.88
N VAL A 491 -10.17 -14.41 34.88
CA VAL A 491 -11.01 -13.34 34.31
C VAL A 491 -11.39 -13.65 32.86
N GLN A 492 -12.21 -12.79 32.25
CA GLN A 492 -12.54 -12.80 30.83
C GLN A 492 -12.83 -11.38 30.34
N GLU A 493 -12.69 -11.13 29.05
CA GLU A 493 -13.09 -9.87 28.41
C GLU A 493 -14.62 -9.68 28.46
N THR A 494 -15.09 -8.48 28.78
CA THR A 494 -16.53 -8.14 28.72
C THR A 494 -17.04 -7.98 27.29
N GLN A 495 -18.30 -8.35 27.03
CA GLN A 495 -18.97 -8.11 25.75
C GLN A 495 -19.69 -6.75 25.66
N ASN A 496 -19.22 -5.73 26.39
CA ASN A 496 -19.86 -4.41 26.39
C ASN A 496 -19.66 -3.64 25.08
N ILE A 497 -18.51 -3.83 24.43
CA ILE A 497 -18.21 -3.30 23.10
C ILE A 497 -18.38 -4.41 22.07
N LYS A 498 -19.04 -4.09 20.96
CA LYS A 498 -19.27 -5.03 19.85
C LYS A 498 -19.04 -4.35 18.50
N ILE A 499 -18.53 -5.10 17.53
CA ILE A 499 -18.45 -4.67 16.12
C ILE A 499 -19.62 -5.30 15.36
N THR A 500 -20.35 -4.50 14.59
CA THR A 500 -21.45 -4.93 13.71
C THR A 500 -21.31 -4.33 12.31
N ASP A 501 -21.97 -4.94 11.33
CA ASP A 501 -22.09 -4.46 9.95
C ASP A 501 -20.75 -4.01 9.34
N ILE A 502 -19.76 -4.91 9.38
CA ILE A 502 -18.48 -4.70 8.68
C ILE A 502 -18.70 -4.83 7.17
N THR A 503 -18.28 -3.82 6.41
CA THR A 503 -18.27 -3.82 4.94
C THR A 503 -16.96 -3.27 4.42
N SER A 504 -16.42 -3.86 3.36
CA SER A 504 -15.22 -3.39 2.66
C SER A 504 -15.56 -2.73 1.34
N ILE A 505 -14.73 -1.78 0.93
CA ILE A 505 -14.74 -1.15 -0.38
C ILE A 505 -13.32 -1.27 -0.95
N PRO A 506 -13.09 -2.03 -2.04
CA PRO A 506 -14.06 -2.88 -2.75
C PRO A 506 -14.44 -4.15 -1.95
N GLU A 507 -15.62 -4.72 -2.24
CA GLU A 507 -16.22 -5.83 -1.45
C GLU A 507 -15.43 -7.14 -1.52
N ASN A 508 -14.71 -7.39 -2.62
CA ASN A 508 -13.79 -8.52 -2.78
C ASN A 508 -12.45 -8.30 -2.06
N ASN A 509 -12.15 -7.08 -1.61
CA ASN A 509 -10.89 -6.65 -1.01
C ASN A 509 -9.65 -6.76 -1.94
N GLU A 510 -9.86 -6.99 -3.24
CA GLU A 510 -8.80 -6.96 -4.25
C GLU A 510 -8.61 -5.52 -4.76
N ILE A 511 -7.38 -5.02 -4.75
CA ILE A 511 -7.00 -3.70 -5.26
C ILE A 511 -5.84 -3.78 -6.25
N ILE A 512 -5.61 -2.70 -7.00
CA ILE A 512 -4.40 -2.52 -7.80
C ILE A 512 -3.26 -1.87 -6.97
N PRO A 513 -2.00 -1.92 -7.42
CA PRO A 513 -0.87 -1.28 -6.75
C PRO A 513 -1.10 0.22 -6.48
N GLY A 514 -0.86 0.66 -5.24
CA GLY A 514 -1.07 2.03 -4.77
C GLY A 514 -2.49 2.40 -4.33
N GLU A 515 -3.50 1.54 -4.55
CA GLU A 515 -4.88 1.77 -4.07
C GLU A 515 -5.10 1.34 -2.60
N THR A 516 -6.35 1.32 -2.15
CA THR A 516 -6.73 1.20 -0.73
C THR A 516 -8.05 0.45 -0.55
N VAL A 517 -8.05 -0.60 0.28
CA VAL A 517 -9.28 -1.20 0.80
C VAL A 517 -9.74 -0.37 2.01
N GLN A 518 -10.97 0.12 1.97
CA GLN A 518 -11.59 0.81 3.10
C GLN A 518 -12.58 -0.11 3.81
N TYR A 519 -12.34 -0.35 5.10
CA TYR A 519 -13.25 -1.05 5.99
C TYR A 519 -14.10 -0.05 6.76
N GLN A 520 -15.40 -0.07 6.48
CA GLN A 520 -16.40 0.56 7.34
C GLN A 520 -16.90 -0.48 8.34
N LEU A 521 -16.87 -0.14 9.62
CA LEU A 521 -17.34 -1.01 10.70
C LEU A 521 -18.09 -0.19 11.74
N ASN A 522 -19.20 -0.71 12.25
CA ASN A 522 -19.93 -0.03 13.30
C ASN A 522 -19.55 -0.58 14.66
N VAL A 523 -19.26 0.30 15.62
CA VAL A 523 -19.01 -0.08 17.01
C VAL A 523 -20.21 0.33 17.85
N THR A 524 -20.78 -0.62 18.58
CA THR A 524 -21.76 -0.37 19.63
C THR A 524 -21.12 -0.56 20.99
N SER A 525 -21.58 0.20 21.98
CA SER A 525 -21.15 0.06 23.37
C SER A 525 -22.34 0.12 24.32
N ASN A 526 -22.45 -0.84 25.24
CA ASN A 526 -23.45 -0.83 26.31
C ASN A 526 -23.26 0.39 27.22
N ASN A 527 -22.00 0.73 27.52
CA ASN A 527 -21.58 1.79 28.44
C ASN A 527 -20.97 2.97 27.67
N ALA A 528 -20.88 4.14 28.29
CA ALA A 528 -20.20 5.29 27.69
C ALA A 528 -18.67 5.08 27.75
N ASP A 529 -17.99 5.23 26.62
CA ASP A 529 -16.57 4.86 26.48
C ASP A 529 -15.85 5.67 25.39
N VAL A 530 -14.53 5.55 25.31
CA VAL A 530 -13.70 6.05 24.20
C VAL A 530 -13.12 4.86 23.45
N ILE A 531 -13.50 4.72 22.19
CA ILE A 531 -13.07 3.61 21.33
C ILE A 531 -11.78 3.99 20.60
N TYR A 532 -10.74 3.21 20.85
CA TYR A 532 -9.48 3.18 20.13
C TYR A 532 -9.53 2.00 19.14
N VAL A 533 -8.93 2.16 17.96
CA VAL A 533 -8.79 1.06 16.99
C VAL A 533 -7.32 0.77 16.77
N GLU A 534 -6.94 -0.49 16.92
CA GLU A 534 -5.64 -1.02 16.53
C GLU A 534 -5.82 -2.14 15.51
N ILE A 535 -4.76 -2.41 14.74
CA ILE A 535 -4.69 -3.56 13.84
C ILE A 535 -3.59 -4.51 14.32
N ILE A 536 -3.92 -5.80 14.43
CA ILE A 536 -2.96 -6.87 14.66
C ILE A 536 -2.74 -7.58 13.33
N GLU A 537 -1.57 -7.41 12.72
CA GLU A 537 -1.17 -8.14 11.52
C GLU A 537 -1.00 -9.64 11.85
N ARG A 538 -1.56 -10.54 11.04
CA ARG A 538 -1.45 -12.01 11.19
C ARG A 538 -0.45 -12.59 10.20
N GLU A 539 -0.63 -12.28 8.93
CA GLU A 539 0.26 -12.64 7.83
C GLU A 539 0.33 -11.49 6.83
N LYS A 540 1.50 -11.28 6.22
CA LYS A 540 1.75 -10.10 5.40
C LYS A 540 2.84 -10.35 4.38
N LEU A 541 2.54 -10.03 3.14
CA LEU A 541 3.47 -9.99 2.01
C LEU A 541 3.35 -8.61 1.34
N GLY A 542 4.49 -7.98 1.06
CA GLY A 542 4.55 -6.63 0.48
C GLY A 542 4.40 -5.47 1.48
N ASP A 543 4.55 -4.26 0.97
CA ASP A 543 4.57 -3.02 1.77
C ASP A 543 3.18 -2.37 1.88
N TRP A 544 2.61 -2.44 3.08
CA TRP A 544 1.30 -1.89 3.41
C TRP A 544 1.38 -0.67 4.33
N GLU A 545 0.43 0.24 4.17
CA GLU A 545 0.13 1.39 5.01
C GLU A 545 -1.24 1.16 5.67
N ILE A 546 -1.28 1.25 7.00
CA ILE A 546 -2.49 1.04 7.80
C ILE A 546 -2.86 2.37 8.43
N ILE A 547 -4.08 2.84 8.15
CA ILE A 547 -4.64 4.08 8.68
C ILE A 547 -5.84 3.72 9.54
N VAL A 548 -5.71 3.94 10.85
CA VAL A 548 -6.77 3.77 11.85
C VAL A 548 -7.42 5.12 12.17
N PRO A 549 -8.70 5.14 12.61
CA PRO A 549 -9.38 6.35 13.02
C PRO A 549 -8.91 6.85 14.39
N GLU A 550 -9.02 8.16 14.61
CA GLU A 550 -8.74 8.79 15.90
C GLU A 550 -9.69 8.31 17.03
N PRO A 551 -9.27 8.36 18.31
CA PRO A 551 -10.07 7.89 19.43
C PRO A 551 -11.46 8.53 19.49
N THR A 552 -12.50 7.70 19.40
CA THR A 552 -13.87 8.14 19.16
C THR A 552 -14.78 7.85 20.38
N THR A 553 -15.39 8.90 20.94
CA THR A 553 -16.35 8.79 22.05
C THR A 553 -17.65 8.09 21.60
N VAL A 554 -18.11 7.11 22.37
CA VAL A 554 -19.39 6.40 22.16
C VAL A 554 -20.24 6.54 23.41
N SER A 555 -21.50 6.96 23.25
CA SER A 555 -22.47 7.05 24.36
C SER A 555 -23.01 5.67 24.72
N ALA A 556 -23.46 5.49 25.97
CA ALA A 556 -24.07 4.26 26.44
C ALA A 556 -25.27 3.84 25.56
N ASN A 557 -25.32 2.57 25.18
CA ASN A 557 -26.30 1.95 24.29
C ASN A 557 -26.42 2.63 22.90
N SER A 558 -25.36 3.27 22.42
CA SER A 558 -25.31 3.93 21.11
C SER A 558 -24.39 3.20 20.11
N LYS A 559 -24.39 3.70 18.88
CA LYS A 559 -23.65 3.17 17.72
C LYS A 559 -22.83 4.29 17.10
N THR A 560 -21.54 4.04 16.84
CA THR A 560 -20.70 4.88 15.99
C THR A 560 -20.23 4.11 14.76
N THR A 561 -19.80 4.82 13.73
CA THR A 561 -19.23 4.25 12.50
C THR A 561 -17.76 4.65 12.42
N LEU A 562 -16.88 3.65 12.31
CA LEU A 562 -15.43 3.82 12.21
C LEU A 562 -14.95 3.37 10.83
N LEU A 563 -13.88 4.00 10.36
CA LEU A 563 -13.27 3.74 9.06
C LEU A 563 -11.80 3.38 9.25
N VAL A 564 -11.40 2.18 8.82
CA VAL A 564 -10.00 1.73 8.72
C VAL A 564 -9.64 1.68 7.24
N SER A 565 -8.46 2.17 6.86
CA SER A 565 -7.97 2.09 5.48
C SER A 565 -6.67 1.30 5.41
N ILE A 566 -6.65 0.29 4.53
CA ILE A 566 -5.52 -0.61 4.27
C ILE A 566 -5.02 -0.31 2.86
N LYS A 567 -3.88 0.36 2.76
CA LYS A 567 -3.37 0.96 1.53
C LYS A 567 -2.07 0.28 1.09
N SER A 568 -1.94 0.02 -0.20
CA SER A 568 -0.65 -0.39 -0.76
C SER A 568 0.31 0.81 -0.82
N LYS A 569 1.56 0.63 -0.38
CA LYS A 569 2.62 1.64 -0.56
C LYS A 569 3.29 1.55 -1.92
N ASN A 570 3.31 0.37 -2.55
CA ASN A 570 3.95 0.14 -3.82
C ASN A 570 2.93 0.24 -4.96
N ASN A 571 3.24 1.07 -5.97
CA ASN A 571 2.40 1.36 -7.14
C ASN A 571 2.95 0.76 -8.45
N LEU A 572 3.93 -0.15 -8.34
CA LEU A 572 4.53 -0.91 -9.43
C LEU A 572 3.99 -2.35 -9.47
N LYS A 573 4.08 -2.99 -10.63
CA LYS A 573 3.52 -4.34 -10.87
C LYS A 573 4.16 -5.46 -10.04
N GLU A 574 5.34 -5.23 -9.49
CA GLU A 574 5.99 -6.15 -8.55
C GLU A 574 5.18 -6.35 -7.25
N ALA A 575 4.21 -5.46 -6.98
CA ALA A 575 3.32 -5.57 -5.84
C ALA A 575 2.18 -6.59 -6.04
N TYR A 576 1.87 -7.05 -7.27
CA TYR A 576 0.83 -8.05 -7.48
C TYR A 576 1.15 -9.38 -6.77
N GLY A 577 0.14 -9.97 -6.12
CA GLY A 577 0.29 -11.13 -5.24
C GLY A 577 0.72 -10.78 -3.80
N SER A 578 0.94 -9.50 -3.49
CA SER A 578 1.07 -9.03 -2.09
C SER A 578 -0.29 -9.06 -1.41
N PHE A 579 -0.33 -9.48 -0.15
CA PHE A 579 -1.55 -9.55 0.65
C PHE A 579 -1.28 -9.22 2.13
N ILE A 580 -2.33 -8.95 2.88
CA ILE A 580 -2.26 -8.79 4.34
C ILE A 580 -3.54 -9.36 4.98
N ASP A 581 -3.36 -10.35 5.86
CA ASP A 581 -4.38 -10.83 6.80
C ASP A 581 -4.16 -10.18 8.17
N PHE A 582 -5.22 -9.68 8.77
CA PHE A 582 -5.16 -8.93 10.02
C PHE A 582 -6.44 -9.04 10.85
N ILE A 583 -6.37 -8.58 12.10
CA ILE A 583 -7.51 -8.43 13.00
C ILE A 583 -7.66 -6.95 13.34
N ILE A 584 -8.83 -6.38 13.03
CA ILE A 584 -9.25 -5.08 13.55
C ILE A 584 -9.72 -5.27 14.99
N VAL A 585 -9.17 -4.50 15.92
CA VAL A 585 -9.52 -4.56 17.34
C VAL A 585 -10.04 -3.19 17.79
N ALA A 586 -11.31 -3.15 18.19
CA ALA A 586 -11.91 -2.00 18.84
C ALA A 586 -11.77 -2.15 20.37
N LYS A 587 -10.99 -1.26 20.99
CA LYS A 587 -10.71 -1.24 22.44
C LYS A 587 -11.37 -0.04 23.10
N GLY A 588 -12.05 -0.26 24.21
CA GLY A 588 -12.40 0.81 25.15
C GLY A 588 -11.94 0.45 26.57
N ASN A 589 -12.32 1.26 27.56
CA ASN A 589 -12.08 0.93 28.96
C ASN A 589 -13.13 -0.05 29.50
N THR A 590 -14.32 -0.10 28.89
CA THR A 590 -15.45 -0.93 29.34
C THR A 590 -15.55 -2.28 28.62
N GLY A 591 -14.69 -2.55 27.63
CA GLY A 591 -14.64 -3.81 26.90
C GLY A 591 -13.75 -3.80 25.64
N ILE A 592 -13.90 -4.82 24.79
CA ILE A 592 -13.07 -5.01 23.60
C ILE A 592 -13.77 -5.95 22.58
N ALA A 593 -13.65 -5.62 21.30
CA ALA A 593 -14.16 -6.42 20.18
C ALA A 593 -13.08 -6.64 19.12
N ARG A 594 -13.15 -7.78 18.42
CA ARG A 594 -12.14 -8.23 17.44
C ARG A 594 -12.86 -8.76 16.19
N VAL A 595 -12.39 -8.43 14.99
CA VAL A 595 -12.93 -8.91 13.71
C VAL A 595 -11.79 -9.06 12.68
N GLY A 596 -11.86 -10.06 11.81
CA GLY A 596 -10.84 -10.26 10.76
C GLY A 596 -11.02 -9.31 9.57
N GLY A 597 -9.92 -8.98 8.91
CA GLY A 597 -9.87 -8.29 7.62
C GLY A 597 -8.75 -8.84 6.75
N PHE A 598 -8.85 -8.68 5.44
CA PHE A 598 -7.92 -9.22 4.45
C PHE A 598 -7.88 -8.31 3.22
N ALA A 599 -6.70 -7.90 2.76
CA ALA A 599 -6.55 -7.13 1.52
C ALA A 599 -5.49 -7.77 0.61
N GLU A 600 -5.73 -7.76 -0.70
CA GLU A 600 -4.84 -8.35 -1.71
C GLU A 600 -4.61 -7.39 -2.88
N ILE A 601 -3.38 -7.37 -3.40
CA ILE A 601 -3.02 -6.64 -4.62
C ILE A 601 -3.11 -7.61 -5.80
N SER A 602 -4.19 -7.55 -6.57
CA SER A 602 -4.56 -8.57 -7.55
C SER A 602 -4.76 -7.99 -8.95
N THR A 603 -4.32 -8.73 -9.97
CA THR A 603 -4.56 -8.37 -11.38
C THR A 603 -6.03 -8.47 -11.78
N ASN A 604 -6.88 -9.11 -10.97
CA ASN A 604 -8.34 -9.14 -11.17
C ASN A 604 -8.98 -7.77 -10.92
N ALA A 605 -8.36 -6.91 -10.10
CA ALA A 605 -8.82 -5.55 -9.85
C ALA A 605 -8.57 -4.58 -11.03
N ILE A 606 -7.84 -5.02 -12.07
CA ILE A 606 -7.60 -4.24 -13.28
C ILE A 606 -8.91 -4.09 -14.07
N THR A 607 -9.42 -2.85 -14.10
CA THR A 607 -10.49 -2.46 -15.01
C THR A 607 -9.87 -2.10 -16.36
N TYR A 608 -10.16 -2.90 -17.39
CA TYR A 608 -9.64 -2.70 -18.75
C TYR A 608 -10.53 -1.74 -19.56
N ASP A 609 -9.94 -0.67 -20.11
CA ASP A 609 -10.60 0.29 -21.03
C ASP A 609 -9.62 0.79 -22.11
N VAL A 610 -10.11 0.90 -23.34
CA VAL A 610 -9.30 1.28 -24.52
C VAL A 610 -9.98 2.42 -25.26
N LYS A 611 -9.25 3.51 -25.52
CA LYS A 611 -9.84 4.73 -26.10
C LYS A 611 -9.18 5.11 -27.42
N ILE A 612 -9.98 5.18 -28.48
CA ILE A 612 -9.52 5.58 -29.82
C ILE A 612 -9.66 7.10 -29.98
N LEU A 613 -8.58 7.76 -30.42
CA LEU A 613 -8.41 9.21 -30.48
C LEU A 613 -7.82 9.64 -31.84
N GLY A 614 -7.90 10.94 -32.15
CA GLY A 614 -7.16 11.54 -33.27
C GLY A 614 -7.51 11.03 -34.67
N TYR A 615 -8.71 10.48 -34.86
CA TYR A 615 -9.15 9.83 -36.10
C TYR A 615 -10.12 10.73 -36.90
N SER A 616 -10.20 10.53 -38.22
CA SER A 616 -11.18 11.20 -39.09
C SER A 616 -12.39 10.30 -39.36
N THR A 617 -13.61 10.84 -39.28
CA THR A 617 -14.85 10.10 -39.57
C THR A 617 -15.09 9.89 -41.06
N THR A 618 -14.49 10.71 -41.92
CA THR A 618 -14.56 10.61 -43.39
C THR A 618 -13.17 10.72 -44.02
N ILE A 619 -12.93 9.94 -45.08
CA ILE A 619 -11.73 10.04 -45.93
C ILE A 619 -12.08 9.83 -47.40
N ASN A 620 -11.43 10.60 -48.28
CA ASN A 620 -11.61 10.49 -49.73
C ASN A 620 -10.45 9.67 -50.34
N VAL A 621 -10.76 8.72 -51.22
CA VAL A 621 -9.77 7.84 -51.87
C VAL A 621 -10.15 7.62 -53.34
N SER A 622 -9.21 7.68 -54.26
CA SER A 622 -9.50 7.46 -55.68
C SER A 622 -9.72 5.98 -56.01
N LYS A 623 -10.53 5.67 -57.04
CA LYS A 623 -10.67 4.30 -57.54
C LYS A 623 -9.29 3.66 -57.80
N GLY A 624 -9.03 2.52 -57.19
CA GLY A 624 -7.79 1.78 -57.40
C GLY A 624 -6.58 2.26 -56.61
N GLU A 625 -6.71 3.29 -55.78
CA GLU A 625 -5.67 3.74 -54.86
C GLU A 625 -5.80 3.10 -53.47
N ASN A 626 -4.66 3.00 -52.79
CA ASN A 626 -4.58 2.59 -51.39
C ASN A 626 -4.38 3.82 -50.52
N ARG A 627 -5.18 3.99 -49.47
CA ARG A 627 -4.97 5.06 -48.46
C ARG A 627 -4.75 4.46 -47.09
N THR A 628 -3.66 4.88 -46.43
CA THR A 628 -3.43 4.58 -45.01
C THR A 628 -4.26 5.52 -44.15
N PHE A 629 -5.14 4.95 -43.35
CA PHE A 629 -5.84 5.62 -42.26
C PHE A 629 -5.03 5.45 -40.98
N TYR A 630 -4.87 6.54 -40.22
CA TYR A 630 -4.14 6.59 -38.95
C TYR A 630 -5.07 7.03 -37.83
N PHE A 631 -4.81 6.53 -36.63
CA PHE A 631 -5.51 6.89 -35.40
C PHE A 631 -4.58 6.66 -34.21
N ILE A 632 -5.00 7.12 -33.04
CA ILE A 632 -4.26 6.95 -31.78
C ILE A 632 -5.07 6.00 -30.89
N ILE A 633 -4.40 5.01 -30.31
CA ILE A 633 -4.94 4.19 -29.23
C ILE A 633 -4.36 4.72 -27.92
N LYS A 634 -5.21 5.11 -26.98
CA LYS A 634 -4.84 5.37 -25.59
C LYS A 634 -5.17 4.15 -24.74
N ASN A 635 -4.19 3.68 -23.96
CA ASN A 635 -4.46 2.77 -22.85
C ASN A 635 -5.17 3.56 -21.73
N ASN A 636 -6.37 3.13 -21.38
CA ASN A 636 -7.18 3.74 -20.33
C ASN A 636 -7.55 2.74 -19.23
N ASN A 637 -6.88 1.57 -19.19
CA ASN A 637 -6.96 0.59 -18.12
C ASN A 637 -6.54 1.22 -16.78
N THR A 638 -7.03 0.67 -15.68
CA THR A 638 -6.41 0.82 -14.35
C THR A 638 -5.28 -0.20 -14.16
N GLY A 639 -4.54 -0.16 -13.06
CA GLY A 639 -3.38 -1.03 -12.81
C GLY A 639 -2.17 -0.28 -12.26
N ALA A 640 -1.01 -0.93 -12.24
CA ALA A 640 0.26 -0.37 -11.80
C ALA A 640 0.76 0.73 -12.75
N ILE A 641 1.58 1.66 -12.25
CA ILE A 641 2.13 2.76 -13.07
C ILE A 641 3.03 2.24 -14.21
N ASP A 642 3.65 1.08 -14.02
CA ASP A 642 4.50 0.41 -15.02
C ASP A 642 3.86 -0.84 -15.66
N ASP A 643 2.53 -1.00 -15.53
CA ASP A 643 1.75 -1.94 -16.34
C ASP A 643 1.62 -1.45 -17.78
N VAL A 644 1.59 -2.41 -18.71
CA VAL A 644 1.46 -2.16 -20.14
C VAL A 644 0.46 -3.14 -20.75
N ASP A 645 -0.36 -2.66 -21.68
CA ASP A 645 -1.26 -3.50 -22.47
C ASP A 645 -0.78 -3.57 -23.93
N SER A 646 -1.25 -4.56 -24.66
CA SER A 646 -1.07 -4.69 -26.10
C SER A 646 -2.45 -4.69 -26.75
N TYR A 647 -2.55 -4.18 -27.97
CA TYR A 647 -3.83 -4.03 -28.66
C TYR A 647 -3.80 -4.72 -30.02
N THR A 648 -4.85 -5.49 -30.30
CA THR A 648 -5.12 -6.01 -31.64
C THR A 648 -6.02 -5.05 -32.40
N ILE A 649 -5.81 -4.94 -33.72
CA ILE A 649 -6.60 -4.09 -34.60
C ILE A 649 -7.29 -4.95 -35.64
N ALA A 650 -8.61 -5.08 -35.53
CA ALA A 650 -9.48 -5.64 -36.56
C ALA A 650 -10.10 -4.50 -37.38
N ALA A 651 -10.35 -4.77 -38.67
CA ALA A 651 -11.08 -3.84 -39.53
C ALA A 651 -11.96 -4.61 -40.52
N THR A 652 -13.22 -4.20 -40.66
CA THR A 652 -14.20 -4.79 -41.57
C THR A 652 -14.79 -3.73 -42.49
N SER A 653 -15.12 -4.15 -43.71
CA SER A 653 -15.71 -3.31 -44.77
C SER A 653 -17.15 -3.77 -45.01
N GLN A 654 -18.10 -2.84 -45.02
CA GLN A 654 -19.50 -3.14 -45.34
C GLN A 654 -19.66 -3.72 -46.76
N ASN A 655 -18.77 -3.33 -47.68
CA ASN A 655 -18.77 -3.77 -49.08
C ASN A 655 -17.59 -4.69 -49.45
N HIS A 656 -17.03 -5.41 -48.47
CA HIS A 656 -15.99 -6.45 -48.65
C HIS A 656 -14.70 -5.97 -49.36
N TRP A 657 -14.36 -4.68 -49.25
CA TRP A 657 -13.08 -4.15 -49.73
C TRP A 657 -11.90 -4.71 -48.91
N ARG A 658 -10.72 -4.78 -49.54
CA ARG A 658 -9.53 -5.32 -48.89
C ARG A 658 -8.94 -4.31 -47.91
N LEU A 659 -8.88 -4.72 -46.65
CA LEU A 659 -8.30 -3.98 -45.54
C LEU A 659 -7.03 -4.67 -45.07
N ILE A 660 -6.04 -3.88 -44.68
CA ILE A 660 -4.80 -4.37 -44.06
C ILE A 660 -4.58 -3.57 -42.78
N PRO A 661 -5.13 -4.00 -41.64
CA PRO A 661 -4.80 -3.41 -40.34
C PRO A 661 -3.33 -3.67 -39.99
N ARG A 662 -2.76 -2.82 -39.15
CA ARG A 662 -1.59 -3.22 -38.36
C ARG A 662 -2.08 -4.08 -37.20
N GLU A 663 -2.06 -5.39 -37.41
CA GLU A 663 -2.68 -6.38 -36.51
C GLU A 663 -2.31 -6.23 -35.04
N ASN A 664 -1.09 -5.79 -34.72
CA ASN A 664 -0.56 -5.72 -33.36
C ASN A 664 0.09 -4.36 -33.03
N ILE A 665 -0.30 -3.81 -31.89
CA ILE A 665 0.37 -2.76 -31.13
C ILE A 665 0.79 -3.37 -29.79
N ARG A 666 1.99 -3.06 -29.30
CA ARG A 666 2.53 -3.68 -28.07
C ARG A 666 2.99 -2.63 -27.05
N ASN A 667 2.90 -3.02 -25.79
CA ASN A 667 3.49 -2.34 -24.63
C ASN A 667 3.10 -0.85 -24.50
N VAL A 668 1.81 -0.54 -24.61
CA VAL A 668 1.28 0.81 -24.31
C VAL A 668 1.06 0.90 -22.81
N GLY A 669 1.85 1.71 -22.11
CA GLY A 669 1.72 1.93 -20.66
C GLY A 669 0.42 2.62 -20.27
N ILE A 670 -0.02 2.44 -19.03
CA ILE A 670 -1.26 3.04 -18.52
C ILE A 670 -1.28 4.56 -18.69
N GLY A 671 -2.43 5.08 -19.15
CA GLY A 671 -2.61 6.49 -19.48
C GLY A 671 -1.90 6.98 -20.75
N GLN A 672 -0.93 6.22 -21.28
CA GLN A 672 -0.15 6.58 -22.47
C GLN A 672 -0.94 6.36 -23.77
N SER A 673 -0.43 6.92 -24.85
CA SER A 673 -1.02 6.84 -26.19
C SER A 673 0.02 6.41 -27.22
N THR A 674 -0.40 5.63 -28.22
CA THR A 674 0.44 5.30 -29.39
C THR A 674 0.86 6.56 -30.14
N ALA A 675 2.05 6.55 -30.75
CA ALA A 675 2.46 7.63 -31.65
C ALA A 675 1.44 7.81 -32.82
N PRO A 676 1.21 9.04 -33.34
CA PRO A 676 0.13 9.33 -34.30
C PRO A 676 0.18 8.59 -35.65
N ASN A 677 1.27 7.88 -35.93
CA ASN A 677 1.49 7.10 -37.14
C ASN A 677 1.62 5.58 -36.88
N ASP A 678 1.48 5.14 -35.62
CA ASP A 678 1.76 3.76 -35.22
C ASP A 678 0.57 2.83 -35.50
N ALA A 679 -0.60 3.13 -34.92
CA ALA A 679 -1.86 2.43 -35.20
C ALA A 679 -2.47 2.90 -36.54
N ARG A 680 -2.78 1.94 -37.41
CA ARG A 680 -3.20 2.21 -38.80
C ARG A 680 -3.99 1.07 -39.44
N VAL A 681 -4.78 1.41 -40.44
CA VAL A 681 -5.41 0.48 -41.40
C VAL A 681 -5.14 0.99 -42.82
N VAL A 682 -4.61 0.15 -43.70
CA VAL A 682 -4.52 0.46 -45.13
C VAL A 682 -5.79 -0.02 -45.82
N ILE A 683 -6.50 0.91 -46.45
CA ILE A 683 -7.75 0.65 -47.17
C ILE A 683 -7.42 0.61 -48.66
N GLN A 684 -7.76 -0.50 -49.33
CA GLN A 684 -7.51 -0.70 -50.75
C GLN A 684 -8.83 -0.60 -51.52
N VAL A 685 -9.06 0.52 -52.21
CA VAL A 685 -10.30 0.72 -52.98
C VAL A 685 -10.21 -0.04 -54.30
N PRO A 686 -11.14 -0.98 -54.60
CA PRO A 686 -11.06 -1.76 -55.83
C PRO A 686 -11.09 -0.88 -57.08
N LYS A 687 -10.18 -1.13 -58.04
CA LYS A 687 -10.11 -0.40 -59.33
C LYS A 687 -11.46 -0.34 -60.04
N ASN A 688 -12.19 -1.46 -60.02
CA ASN A 688 -13.43 -1.64 -60.74
C ASN A 688 -14.67 -1.35 -59.86
N THR A 689 -14.54 -0.66 -58.73
CA THR A 689 -15.69 -0.38 -57.86
C THR A 689 -16.71 0.53 -58.56
N THR A 690 -17.98 0.15 -58.48
CA THR A 690 -19.13 0.96 -58.89
C THR A 690 -19.68 1.80 -57.73
N LEU A 691 -19.29 1.50 -56.50
CA LEU A 691 -19.77 2.14 -55.28
C LEU A 691 -19.12 3.53 -55.11
N SER A 692 -19.94 4.51 -54.71
CA SER A 692 -19.52 5.89 -54.40
C SER A 692 -18.93 6.04 -52.99
N SER A 693 -19.22 5.11 -52.08
CA SER A 693 -18.63 5.06 -50.74
C SER A 693 -18.74 3.68 -50.10
N ASP A 694 -17.97 3.46 -49.04
CA ASP A 694 -18.06 2.29 -48.16
C ASP A 694 -17.92 2.72 -46.69
N THR A 695 -18.41 1.89 -45.76
CA THR A 695 -18.25 2.09 -44.31
C THR A 695 -17.22 1.09 -43.79
N ILE A 696 -16.13 1.60 -43.23
CA ILE A 696 -15.09 0.79 -42.58
C ILE A 696 -15.29 0.85 -41.07
N THR A 697 -15.52 -0.29 -40.45
CA THR A 697 -15.58 -0.43 -38.99
C THR A 697 -14.22 -0.90 -38.51
N ILE A 698 -13.59 -0.14 -37.61
CA ILE A 698 -12.29 -0.48 -37.02
C ILE A 698 -12.52 -0.75 -35.53
N THR A 699 -12.18 -1.96 -35.09
CA THR A 699 -12.30 -2.41 -33.71
C THR A 699 -10.91 -2.66 -33.15
N VAL A 700 -10.63 -2.04 -32.00
CA VAL A 700 -9.41 -2.23 -31.23
C VAL A 700 -9.77 -3.02 -29.97
N ALA A 701 -9.10 -4.15 -29.74
CA ALA A 701 -9.32 -5.02 -28.58
C ALA A 701 -8.05 -5.13 -27.73
N SER A 702 -8.20 -5.12 -26.41
CA SER A 702 -7.09 -5.45 -25.48
C SER A 702 -6.63 -6.90 -25.69
N VAL A 703 -5.33 -7.14 -25.59
CA VAL A 703 -4.76 -8.50 -25.60
C VAL A 703 -4.89 -9.14 -24.23
N ALA A 704 -4.77 -8.36 -23.14
CA ALA A 704 -4.95 -8.83 -21.78
C ALA A 704 -6.42 -9.16 -21.47
N ASN A 705 -7.37 -8.37 -21.99
CA ASN A 705 -8.80 -8.69 -21.92
C ASN A 705 -9.49 -8.51 -23.30
N PRO A 706 -9.57 -9.57 -24.13
CA PRO A 706 -10.20 -9.52 -25.45
C PRO A 706 -11.69 -9.15 -25.49
N SER A 707 -12.40 -9.11 -24.34
CA SER A 707 -13.78 -8.60 -24.27
C SER A 707 -13.84 -7.06 -24.22
N THR A 708 -12.77 -6.41 -23.73
CA THR A 708 -12.64 -4.94 -23.75
C THR A 708 -12.28 -4.49 -25.16
N THR A 709 -13.23 -3.86 -25.83
CA THR A 709 -13.04 -3.33 -27.20
C THR A 709 -13.59 -1.92 -27.35
N ALA A 710 -12.94 -1.11 -28.19
CA ALA A 710 -13.50 0.12 -28.71
C ALA A 710 -13.62 0.04 -30.23
N THR A 711 -14.70 0.59 -30.76
CA THR A 711 -15.00 0.55 -32.19
C THR A 711 -15.28 1.95 -32.72
N ILE A 712 -14.68 2.29 -33.86
CA ILE A 712 -14.97 3.52 -34.63
C ILE A 712 -15.43 3.16 -36.04
N THR A 713 -16.24 4.01 -36.63
CA THR A 713 -16.66 3.91 -38.04
C THR A 713 -16.05 5.04 -38.86
N VAL A 714 -15.61 4.71 -40.07
CA VAL A 714 -14.93 5.61 -41.01
C VAL A 714 -15.59 5.44 -42.38
N THR A 715 -16.23 6.49 -42.87
CA THR A 715 -16.84 6.50 -44.20
C THR A 715 -15.80 6.86 -45.25
N VAL A 716 -15.56 5.94 -46.18
CA VAL A 716 -14.61 6.11 -47.27
C VAL A 716 -15.37 6.53 -48.52
N SER A 717 -15.21 7.78 -48.94
CA SER A 717 -15.81 8.29 -50.17
C SER A 717 -14.89 8.03 -51.36
N VAL A 718 -15.41 7.37 -52.40
CA VAL A 718 -14.66 7.06 -53.62
C VAL A 718 -14.65 8.28 -54.52
N ILE A 719 -13.46 8.83 -54.78
CA ILE A 719 -13.28 9.77 -55.89
C ILE A 719 -13.30 8.93 -57.19
N PRO A 720 -14.25 9.14 -58.10
CA PRO A 720 -14.28 8.41 -59.36
C PRO A 720 -13.01 8.68 -60.16
N GLY A 721 -12.50 7.64 -60.82
CA GLY A 721 -11.44 7.80 -61.82
C GLY A 721 -11.86 8.78 -62.92
N ASN A 722 -10.87 9.50 -63.47
CA ASN A 722 -10.94 10.48 -64.57
C ASN A 722 -12.34 10.95 -65.02
N PHE A 723 -12.57 12.27 -64.98
CA PHE A 723 -13.76 12.96 -65.52
C PHE A 723 -14.31 12.41 -66.85
N LEU A 724 -13.44 11.92 -67.74
CA LEU A 724 -13.79 11.28 -69.02
C LEU A 724 -14.52 9.93 -68.88
N GLU A 725 -14.15 9.09 -67.90
CA GLU A 725 -14.82 7.81 -67.60
C GLU A 725 -16.22 8.06 -67.01
N GLY A 726 -16.32 9.05 -66.10
CA GLY A 726 -17.60 9.53 -65.58
C GLY A 726 -18.52 10.11 -66.66
N LEU A 727 -17.97 10.84 -67.64
CA LEU A 727 -18.72 11.28 -68.83
C LEU A 727 -19.15 10.09 -69.69
N TYR A 728 -18.24 9.17 -69.99
CA TYR A 728 -18.48 8.06 -70.91
C TYR A 728 -19.69 7.23 -70.46
N ASN A 729 -19.73 6.80 -69.21
CA ASN A 729 -20.83 5.98 -68.68
C ASN A 729 -22.18 6.74 -68.69
N LEU A 730 -22.15 8.06 -68.49
CA LEU A 730 -23.34 8.92 -68.58
C LEU A 730 -23.87 9.03 -70.02
N PHE A 731 -22.97 9.02 -71.01
CA PHE A 731 -23.36 8.96 -72.42
C PHE A 731 -23.74 7.55 -72.89
N ASP A 732 -23.17 6.50 -72.30
CA ASP A 732 -23.44 5.11 -72.68
C ASP A 732 -24.84 4.66 -72.21
N ASP A 733 -25.21 4.96 -70.96
CA ASP A 733 -26.56 4.69 -70.43
C ASP A 733 -27.63 5.45 -71.24
N VAL A 734 -27.39 6.72 -71.57
CA VAL A 734 -28.33 7.50 -72.42
C VAL A 734 -28.31 7.02 -73.87
N ALA A 735 -27.18 6.59 -74.43
CA ALA A 735 -27.11 6.03 -75.78
C ALA A 735 -27.80 4.65 -75.88
N GLN A 736 -27.75 3.84 -74.82
CA GLN A 736 -28.48 2.60 -74.70
C GLN A 736 -30.00 2.85 -74.62
N ASN A 737 -30.44 3.79 -73.76
CA ASN A 737 -31.85 4.19 -73.65
C ASN A 737 -32.42 4.86 -74.94
N LEU A 738 -31.56 5.43 -75.79
CA LEU A 738 -31.93 6.00 -77.10
C LEU A 738 -31.78 5.02 -78.28
N GLY A 739 -31.42 3.76 -78.04
CA GLY A 739 -31.20 2.75 -79.10
C GLY A 739 -29.95 3.00 -79.97
N LEU A 740 -29.13 4.01 -79.66
CA LEU A 740 -27.92 4.35 -80.42
C LEU A 740 -26.85 3.25 -80.33
N ASN A 741 -26.81 2.51 -79.22
CA ASN A 741 -25.91 1.36 -79.07
C ASN A 741 -26.30 0.17 -79.97
N GLU A 742 -27.55 0.07 -80.46
CA GLU A 742 -27.94 -0.94 -81.46
C GLU A 742 -27.44 -0.59 -82.88
N ILE A 743 -27.33 0.71 -83.17
CA ILE A 743 -26.96 1.24 -84.49
C ILE A 743 -25.43 1.42 -84.62
N PHE A 744 -24.77 1.85 -83.54
CA PHE A 744 -23.34 2.21 -83.52
C PHE A 744 -22.49 1.30 -82.61
N GLY A 745 -23.07 0.27 -82.00
CA GLY A 745 -22.38 -0.65 -81.10
C GLY A 745 -21.74 0.09 -79.92
N SER A 746 -20.53 -0.33 -79.52
CA SER A 746 -19.74 0.30 -78.46
C SER A 746 -19.24 1.73 -78.76
N TYR A 747 -19.66 2.33 -79.88
CA TYR A 747 -19.40 3.74 -80.19
C TYR A 747 -20.64 4.63 -79.98
N GLY A 748 -21.81 4.10 -79.61
CA GLY A 748 -23.04 4.89 -79.43
C GLY A 748 -22.90 6.00 -78.40
N ALA A 749 -22.24 5.74 -77.26
CA ALA A 749 -21.85 6.77 -76.28
C ALA A 749 -21.02 7.91 -76.91
N ILE A 750 -20.05 7.58 -77.75
CA ILE A 750 -19.13 8.53 -78.41
C ILE A 750 -19.87 9.32 -79.48
N VAL A 751 -20.79 8.69 -80.22
CA VAL A 751 -21.67 9.36 -81.21
C VAL A 751 -22.61 10.34 -80.52
N LEU A 752 -23.26 9.94 -79.42
CA LEU A 752 -24.14 10.83 -78.64
C LEU A 752 -23.36 12.02 -78.04
N ALA A 753 -22.19 11.78 -77.46
CA ALA A 753 -21.29 12.83 -76.97
C ALA A 753 -20.85 13.79 -78.09
N SER A 754 -20.59 13.27 -79.30
CA SER A 754 -20.22 14.08 -80.47
C SER A 754 -21.38 14.94 -80.98
N ILE A 755 -22.61 14.39 -81.02
CA ILE A 755 -23.82 15.15 -81.38
C ILE A 755 -24.08 16.27 -80.37
N LEU A 756 -23.97 15.97 -79.06
CA LEU A 756 -24.10 16.97 -78.01
C LEU A 756 -23.01 18.05 -78.11
N LEU A 757 -21.76 17.67 -78.37
CA LEU A 757 -20.64 18.61 -78.59
C LEU A 757 -20.93 19.55 -79.76
N VAL A 758 -21.42 19.04 -80.89
CA VAL A 758 -21.80 19.85 -82.07
C VAL A 758 -22.98 20.79 -81.75
N MET A 759 -24.01 20.31 -81.05
CA MET A 759 -25.13 21.15 -80.58
C MET A 759 -24.67 22.25 -79.63
N ILE A 760 -23.81 21.94 -78.67
CA ILE A 760 -23.23 22.89 -77.72
C ILE A 760 -22.36 23.92 -78.45
N LEU A 761 -21.56 23.49 -79.44
CA LEU A 761 -20.77 24.39 -80.28
C LEU A 761 -21.68 25.34 -81.08
N PHE A 762 -22.75 24.83 -81.69
CA PHE A 762 -23.74 25.64 -82.41
C PHE A 762 -24.45 26.65 -81.48
N PHE A 763 -24.80 26.22 -80.27
CA PHE A 763 -25.38 27.09 -79.24
C PHE A 763 -24.40 28.19 -78.82
N PHE A 764 -23.11 27.86 -78.59
CA PHE A 764 -22.08 28.85 -78.29
C PHE A 764 -21.82 29.82 -79.46
N ILE A 765 -21.87 29.36 -80.71
CA ILE A 765 -21.75 30.21 -81.90
C ILE A 765 -22.93 31.20 -81.97
N ILE A 766 -24.17 30.73 -81.77
CA ILE A 766 -25.36 31.59 -81.75
C ILE A 766 -25.31 32.57 -80.57
N LEU A 767 -24.91 32.10 -79.38
CA LEU A 767 -24.77 32.92 -78.18
C LEU A 767 -23.70 34.01 -78.37
N ALA A 768 -22.55 33.68 -78.97
CA ALA A 768 -21.51 34.63 -79.32
C ALA A 768 -22.00 35.66 -80.36
N LEU A 769 -22.74 35.24 -81.39
CA LEU A 769 -23.32 36.12 -82.40
C LEU A 769 -24.30 37.15 -81.79
N VAL A 770 -25.09 36.74 -80.80
CA VAL A 770 -26.04 37.63 -80.09
C VAL A 770 -25.32 38.53 -79.07
N LEU A 771 -24.32 38.03 -78.36
CA LEU A 771 -23.60 38.79 -77.33
C LEU A 771 -22.63 39.83 -77.91
N THR A 772 -22.02 39.58 -79.07
CA THR A 772 -21.05 40.48 -79.70
C THR A 772 -21.64 41.77 -80.27
N ILE A 773 -22.96 41.83 -80.51
CA ILE A 773 -23.62 43.06 -81.01
C ILE A 773 -23.57 44.16 -79.94
N LYS A 774 -22.76 45.20 -80.18
CA LYS A 774 -22.67 46.40 -79.35
C LYS A 774 -23.95 47.25 -79.48
N PRO A 775 -24.48 47.85 -78.40
CA PRO A 775 -25.65 48.74 -78.46
C PRO A 775 -25.32 50.12 -79.06
N VAL A 776 -24.06 50.54 -79.00
CA VAL A 776 -23.50 51.80 -79.55
C VAL A 776 -22.02 51.57 -79.87
N HIS A 777 -21.43 52.31 -80.80
CA HIS A 777 -19.97 52.43 -80.88
C HIS A 777 -19.54 53.76 -80.29
N LEU A 778 -18.52 53.72 -79.42
CA LEU A 778 -17.91 54.89 -78.79
C LEU A 778 -16.55 55.13 -79.43
N ILE A 779 -16.36 56.31 -80.01
CA ILE A 779 -15.12 56.72 -80.69
C ILE A 779 -14.64 58.01 -80.02
N CYS A 780 -13.43 57.98 -79.45
CA CYS A 780 -12.76 59.13 -78.88
C CYS A 780 -11.28 58.99 -79.24
N THR A 781 -10.71 60.03 -79.88
CA THR A 781 -9.32 60.04 -80.35
C THR A 781 -8.38 60.25 -79.17
N ASP A 782 -8.53 61.36 -78.46
CA ASP A 782 -7.71 61.73 -77.31
C ASP A 782 -8.35 61.23 -76.01
N ARG A 783 -7.95 60.04 -75.53
CA ARG A 783 -8.50 59.47 -74.29
C ARG A 783 -7.73 59.86 -73.02
N ILE A 784 -6.63 60.58 -73.16
CA ILE A 784 -5.78 61.09 -72.08
C ILE A 784 -5.55 62.58 -72.35
N LYS A 785 -5.72 63.44 -71.34
CA LYS A 785 -5.32 64.86 -71.42
C LYS A 785 -4.60 65.30 -70.15
N GLU A 786 -3.49 66.01 -70.34
CA GLU A 786 -2.68 66.61 -69.31
C GLU A 786 -2.89 68.13 -69.32
N ILE A 787 -3.18 68.73 -68.16
CA ILE A 787 -3.64 70.11 -68.01
C ILE A 787 -2.91 70.86 -66.88
N GLU A 788 -2.90 72.18 -66.93
CA GLU A 788 -2.56 73.03 -65.78
C GLU A 788 -3.68 73.03 -64.73
N PRO A 789 -3.42 73.38 -63.45
CA PRO A 789 -4.43 73.39 -62.38
C PRO A 789 -5.66 74.29 -62.62
N THR A 790 -5.57 75.25 -63.55
CA THR A 790 -6.61 76.23 -63.92
C THR A 790 -7.31 75.92 -65.24
N GLU A 791 -6.89 74.90 -65.97
CA GLU A 791 -7.42 74.51 -67.29
C GLU A 791 -8.60 73.52 -67.18
N LYS A 792 -9.22 73.19 -68.31
CA LYS A 792 -10.30 72.19 -68.41
C LYS A 792 -9.96 71.14 -69.47
N ALA A 793 -9.98 69.87 -69.11
CA ALA A 793 -9.83 68.79 -70.07
C ALA A 793 -11.17 68.50 -70.75
N ILE A 794 -11.29 68.91 -72.02
CA ILE A 794 -12.46 68.65 -72.88
C ILE A 794 -12.15 67.44 -73.76
N PHE A 795 -12.96 66.39 -73.62
CA PHE A 795 -12.88 65.15 -74.38
C PHE A 795 -14.05 65.06 -75.36
N GLU A 796 -13.75 64.84 -76.64
CA GLU A 796 -14.78 64.70 -77.67
C GLU A 796 -15.06 63.21 -77.94
N LEU A 797 -16.33 62.82 -77.78
CA LEU A 797 -16.80 61.45 -77.84
C LEU A 797 -17.87 61.33 -78.93
N THR A 798 -17.52 60.72 -80.05
CA THR A 798 -18.48 60.41 -81.12
C THR A 798 -19.21 59.11 -80.80
N LEU A 799 -20.52 59.20 -80.59
CA LEU A 799 -21.43 58.06 -80.47
C LEU A 799 -21.92 57.70 -81.88
N ARG A 800 -21.82 56.42 -82.27
CA ARG A 800 -22.41 55.91 -83.52
C ARG A 800 -23.42 54.81 -83.25
N ASN A 801 -24.59 54.90 -83.88
CA ASN A 801 -25.67 53.93 -83.77
C ASN A 801 -25.43 52.73 -84.72
N PRO A 802 -25.15 51.50 -84.23
CA PRO A 802 -24.98 50.33 -85.10
C PRO A 802 -26.29 49.80 -85.71
N SER A 803 -27.45 50.19 -85.19
CA SER A 803 -28.76 49.75 -85.66
C SER A 803 -29.12 50.38 -87.01
N LYS A 804 -30.06 49.75 -87.74
CA LYS A 804 -30.76 50.39 -88.88
C LYS A 804 -31.92 51.30 -88.44
N LYS A 805 -32.32 51.28 -87.15
CA LYS A 805 -33.38 52.12 -86.59
C LYS A 805 -32.80 53.21 -85.68
N THR A 806 -33.41 54.39 -85.65
CA THR A 806 -33.10 55.48 -84.70
C THR A 806 -33.15 55.00 -83.25
N GLN A 807 -32.18 55.42 -82.42
CA GLN A 807 -32.06 55.05 -81.00
C GLN A 807 -31.81 56.28 -80.12
N SER A 808 -32.37 56.26 -78.91
CA SER A 808 -32.04 57.20 -77.84
C SER A 808 -30.97 56.60 -76.92
N TYR A 809 -30.00 57.41 -76.53
CA TYR A 809 -28.89 57.04 -75.66
C TYR A 809 -28.78 57.99 -74.46
N GLU A 810 -28.45 57.42 -73.30
CA GLU A 810 -28.08 58.17 -72.10
C GLU A 810 -26.56 58.02 -71.86
N ILE A 811 -25.88 59.13 -71.59
CA ILE A 811 -24.45 59.21 -71.30
C ILE A 811 -24.26 59.58 -69.83
N HIS A 812 -23.58 58.72 -69.07
CA HIS A 812 -23.26 58.91 -67.66
C HIS A 812 -21.75 58.86 -67.49
N ALA A 813 -21.12 59.97 -67.08
CA ALA A 813 -19.68 60.03 -66.79
C ALA A 813 -19.48 60.42 -65.31
N VAL A 814 -19.12 59.43 -64.49
CA VAL A 814 -18.98 59.59 -63.04
C VAL A 814 -17.71 58.88 -62.59
N GLN A 815 -16.91 59.52 -61.74
CA GLN A 815 -15.66 58.96 -61.23
C GLN A 815 -15.96 57.74 -60.34
N PRO A 816 -15.14 56.65 -60.37
CA PRO A 816 -15.42 55.43 -59.60
C PRO A 816 -15.46 55.63 -58.07
N LYS A 817 -14.85 56.72 -57.60
CA LYS A 817 -14.86 57.17 -56.21
C LYS A 817 -15.11 58.68 -56.22
N PRO A 818 -16.10 59.21 -55.46
CA PRO A 818 -16.35 60.64 -55.41
C PRO A 818 -15.10 61.41 -54.93
N SER A 819 -14.59 62.31 -55.77
CA SER A 819 -13.40 63.11 -55.46
C SER A 819 -13.74 64.58 -55.35
N SER A 820 -13.36 65.21 -54.23
CA SER A 820 -13.47 66.67 -54.07
C SER A 820 -12.38 67.44 -54.84
N LYS A 821 -11.48 66.73 -55.54
CA LYS A 821 -10.42 67.30 -56.39
C LYS A 821 -10.84 67.56 -57.84
N TRP A 822 -11.94 66.95 -58.30
CA TRP A 822 -12.27 66.85 -59.73
C TRP A 822 -13.77 66.92 -60.00
N ILE A 823 -14.20 67.84 -60.85
CA ILE A 823 -15.59 67.98 -61.30
C ILE A 823 -15.70 67.46 -62.73
N THR A 824 -16.73 66.65 -63.00
CA THR A 824 -17.01 66.06 -64.32
C THR A 824 -18.40 66.47 -64.79
N THR A 825 -18.52 66.92 -66.04
CA THR A 825 -19.80 67.25 -66.68
C THR A 825 -19.88 66.62 -68.08
N VAL A 826 -21.13 66.36 -68.53
CA VAL A 826 -21.45 65.72 -69.81
C VAL A 826 -22.39 66.65 -70.58
N ASN A 827 -22.08 66.92 -71.84
CA ASN A 827 -22.89 67.80 -72.68
C ASN A 827 -23.03 67.26 -74.13
N PRO A 828 -24.25 66.93 -74.60
CA PRO A 828 -25.48 66.69 -73.82
C PRO A 828 -25.47 65.34 -73.09
N ALA A 829 -26.21 65.21 -71.99
CA ALA A 829 -26.32 63.95 -71.23
C ALA A 829 -27.21 62.88 -71.89
N THR A 830 -28.04 63.28 -72.86
CA THR A 830 -28.88 62.38 -73.67
C THR A 830 -28.84 62.80 -75.14
N VAL A 831 -28.89 61.83 -76.05
CA VAL A 831 -28.91 62.05 -77.51
C VAL A 831 -29.86 61.10 -78.21
N VAL A 832 -30.38 61.52 -79.36
CA VAL A 832 -31.15 60.67 -80.29
C VAL A 832 -30.35 60.60 -81.59
N ILE A 833 -30.02 59.39 -82.03
CA ILE A 833 -29.15 59.16 -83.19
C ILE A 833 -29.87 58.23 -84.18
N GLU A 834 -29.97 58.65 -85.44
CA GLU A 834 -30.58 57.89 -86.52
C GLU A 834 -29.83 56.58 -86.83
N GLY A 835 -30.44 55.70 -87.64
CA GLY A 835 -29.81 54.44 -88.04
C GLY A 835 -28.47 54.66 -88.73
N LYS A 836 -27.42 53.94 -88.32
CA LYS A 836 -26.03 54.02 -88.82
C LYS A 836 -25.29 55.36 -88.66
N ALA A 837 -25.98 56.43 -88.27
CA ALA A 837 -25.45 57.78 -88.07
C ALA A 837 -24.58 57.91 -86.80
N SER A 838 -23.88 59.05 -86.71
CA SER A 838 -22.98 59.42 -85.62
C SER A 838 -23.29 60.82 -85.08
N MET A 839 -23.04 61.06 -83.79
CA MET A 839 -23.22 62.37 -83.14
C MET A 839 -22.12 62.59 -82.07
N PRO A 840 -21.50 63.78 -82.01
CA PRO A 840 -20.52 64.11 -80.98
C PRO A 840 -21.19 64.49 -79.64
N VAL A 841 -20.52 64.15 -78.54
CA VAL A 841 -20.83 64.52 -77.15
C VAL A 841 -19.52 64.95 -76.49
N GLN A 842 -19.54 65.98 -75.65
CA GLN A 842 -18.37 66.44 -74.90
C GLN A 842 -18.43 65.99 -73.44
N ILE A 843 -17.30 65.50 -72.93
CA ILE A 843 -17.07 65.21 -71.51
C ILE A 843 -16.04 66.21 -71.02
N ILE A 844 -16.36 66.98 -69.98
CA ILE A 844 -15.50 68.05 -69.48
C ILE A 844 -15.07 67.70 -68.06
N VAL A 845 -13.76 67.73 -67.80
CA VAL A 845 -13.16 67.46 -66.49
C VAL A 845 -12.38 68.70 -66.04
N THR A 846 -12.65 69.17 -64.82
CA THR A 846 -12.04 70.39 -64.23
C THR A 846 -11.50 70.07 -62.84
N SER A 847 -10.29 70.54 -62.52
CA SER A 847 -9.66 70.43 -61.20
C SER A 847 -10.21 71.45 -60.18
N THR A 848 -9.99 71.20 -58.89
CA THR A 848 -10.33 72.13 -57.79
C THR A 848 -9.08 72.56 -57.00
N ASP A 849 -9.24 73.51 -56.07
CA ASP A 849 -8.21 73.99 -55.13
C ASP A 849 -7.58 72.90 -54.24
N LYS A 850 -8.22 71.73 -54.17
CA LYS A 850 -7.79 70.54 -53.42
C LYS A 850 -6.92 69.60 -54.25
N ALA A 851 -6.83 69.82 -55.56
CA ALA A 851 -5.90 69.11 -56.42
C ALA A 851 -4.47 69.66 -56.27
N ALA A 852 -3.49 68.80 -56.52
CA ALA A 852 -2.07 69.05 -56.41
C ALA A 852 -1.35 68.71 -57.73
N SER A 853 -0.11 69.17 -57.84
CA SER A 853 0.85 68.73 -58.86
C SER A 853 0.84 67.19 -58.97
N LYS A 854 0.77 66.65 -60.19
CA LYS A 854 0.69 65.19 -60.50
C LYS A 854 -0.56 64.44 -60.02
N ASP A 855 -1.60 65.10 -59.48
CA ASP A 855 -2.90 64.44 -59.31
C ASP A 855 -3.49 64.02 -60.66
N TRP A 856 -4.17 62.88 -60.69
CA TRP A 856 -4.91 62.41 -61.86
C TRP A 856 -6.30 61.89 -61.46
N THR A 857 -7.16 61.68 -62.46
CA THR A 857 -8.46 61.04 -62.31
C THR A 857 -8.80 60.20 -63.53
N GLN A 858 -9.53 59.11 -63.29
CA GLN A 858 -10.15 58.30 -64.34
C GLN A 858 -11.65 58.52 -64.32
N VAL A 859 -12.19 58.86 -65.49
CA VAL A 859 -13.62 59.08 -65.72
C VAL A 859 -14.11 58.00 -66.67
N PRO A 860 -14.76 56.92 -66.17
CA PRO A 860 -15.47 55.99 -67.02
C PRO A 860 -16.74 56.65 -67.54
N VAL A 861 -16.84 56.76 -68.86
CA VAL A 861 -18.05 57.19 -69.56
C VAL A 861 -18.85 55.95 -69.91
N HIS A 862 -20.05 55.82 -69.37
CA HIS A 862 -20.99 54.74 -69.67
C HIS A 862 -22.10 55.27 -70.57
N VAL A 863 -22.25 54.66 -71.75
CA VAL A 863 -23.35 54.96 -72.68
C VAL A 863 -24.26 53.74 -72.77
N LYS A 864 -25.54 53.95 -72.54
CA LYS A 864 -26.57 52.90 -72.63
C LYS A 864 -27.69 53.35 -73.55
N LYS A 865 -28.31 52.40 -74.25
CA LYS A 865 -29.60 52.67 -74.92
C LYS A 865 -30.67 52.88 -73.83
N THR A 866 -31.49 53.93 -73.98
CA THR A 866 -32.62 54.20 -73.09
C THR A 866 -33.50 52.96 -72.93
N GLY A 867 -33.78 52.57 -71.69
CA GLY A 867 -34.60 51.38 -71.36
C GLY A 867 -33.91 50.02 -71.53
N ARG A 868 -32.58 49.93 -71.67
CA ARG A 868 -31.85 48.64 -71.65
C ARG A 868 -30.64 48.63 -70.71
N LYS A 869 -30.40 47.46 -70.08
CA LYS A 869 -29.28 47.24 -69.13
C LYS A 869 -27.90 47.11 -69.79
N LYS A 870 -27.79 46.76 -71.07
CA LYS A 870 -26.48 46.62 -71.76
C LYS A 870 -25.88 48.00 -72.04
N THR A 871 -24.75 48.29 -71.39
CA THR A 871 -23.98 49.52 -71.54
C THR A 871 -22.70 49.25 -72.35
N GLU A 872 -22.21 50.25 -73.07
CA GLU A 872 -20.81 50.31 -73.51
C GLU A 872 -20.08 51.33 -72.65
N SER A 873 -18.79 51.11 -72.38
CA SER A 873 -18.00 51.99 -71.52
C SER A 873 -16.66 52.38 -72.15
N LEU A 874 -16.20 53.57 -71.82
CA LEU A 874 -14.93 54.13 -72.27
C LEU A 874 -14.30 54.94 -71.13
N THR A 875 -13.16 54.49 -70.60
CA THR A 875 -12.40 55.28 -69.62
C THR A 875 -11.64 56.41 -70.32
N LEU A 876 -11.73 57.60 -69.76
CA LEU A 876 -10.93 58.79 -70.04
C LEU A 876 -10.00 59.07 -68.85
N LEU A 877 -8.82 59.64 -69.07
CA LEU A 877 -7.87 60.01 -68.01
C LEU A 877 -7.50 61.49 -68.10
N THR A 878 -7.55 62.19 -66.97
CA THR A 878 -7.07 63.58 -66.83
C THR A 878 -5.98 63.65 -65.77
N MET A 879 -4.92 64.42 -66.01
CA MET A 879 -3.81 64.61 -65.06
C MET A 879 -3.33 66.06 -65.00
N ILE A 880 -2.84 66.48 -63.84
CA ILE A 880 -2.24 67.80 -63.60
C ILE A 880 -0.73 67.71 -63.76
N LYS A 881 -0.16 68.66 -64.51
CA LYS A 881 1.29 68.79 -64.75
C LYS A 881 2.12 68.97 -63.47
N GLU A 882 3.44 68.83 -63.61
CA GLU A 882 4.39 69.09 -62.52
C GLU A 882 4.59 70.59 -62.24
N GLY A 883 3.84 71.11 -61.28
CA GLY A 883 3.98 72.50 -60.81
C GLY A 883 5.10 72.71 -59.79
N LYS A 884 5.59 73.96 -59.70
CA LYS A 884 6.61 74.41 -58.73
C LYS A 884 6.12 75.62 -57.94
N THR A 885 6.44 75.69 -56.65
CA THR A 885 6.29 76.90 -55.82
C THR A 885 7.46 77.85 -56.07
N LEU A 886 7.19 79.17 -56.08
CA LEU A 886 8.24 80.18 -56.26
C LEU A 886 7.85 81.47 -55.54
N LEU A 887 8.42 81.68 -54.35
CA LEU A 887 8.13 82.85 -53.53
C LEU A 887 9.11 84.00 -53.77
N GLN A 888 8.61 85.23 -53.84
CA GLN A 888 9.42 86.46 -53.87
C GLN A 888 8.99 87.43 -52.77
N ILE A 889 9.96 87.84 -51.94
CA ILE A 889 9.76 88.88 -50.91
C ILE A 889 10.00 90.25 -51.56
N HIS A 890 9.07 91.17 -51.36
CA HIS A 890 9.13 92.54 -51.88
C HIS A 890 8.60 93.54 -50.84
N ASN A 891 8.72 94.86 -51.13
CA ASN A 891 8.18 95.95 -50.31
C ASN A 891 8.65 96.01 -48.84
N VAL A 892 9.86 95.50 -48.53
CA VAL A 892 10.41 95.51 -47.17
C VAL A 892 10.65 96.95 -46.71
N SER A 893 9.95 97.36 -45.65
CA SER A 893 9.95 98.72 -45.10
C SER A 893 9.88 98.70 -43.58
N HIS A 894 10.31 99.80 -42.94
CA HIS A 894 10.33 99.94 -41.48
C HIS A 894 9.67 101.26 -41.04
N TRP A 895 8.86 101.23 -39.98
CA TRP A 895 8.21 102.41 -39.42
C TRP A 895 8.23 102.42 -37.87
N PRO A 896 8.62 103.53 -37.21
CA PRO A 896 9.24 104.72 -37.81
C PRO A 896 10.61 104.41 -38.43
N THR A 897 11.09 105.28 -39.32
CA THR A 897 12.39 105.12 -40.00
C THR A 897 13.58 105.58 -39.17
N VAL A 898 13.35 106.50 -38.23
CA VAL A 898 14.28 106.95 -37.19
C VAL A 898 13.64 106.61 -35.85
N PHE A 899 14.40 105.98 -34.95
CA PHE A 899 13.90 105.45 -33.69
C PHE A 899 14.98 105.44 -32.60
N SER A 900 14.57 105.56 -31.35
CA SER A 900 15.43 105.47 -30.17
C SER A 900 15.55 104.03 -29.65
N PRO A 901 16.64 103.67 -28.93
CA PRO A 901 16.72 102.39 -28.24
C PRO A 901 15.56 102.21 -27.24
N GLY A 902 14.87 101.07 -27.30
CA GLY A 902 13.64 100.79 -26.54
C GLY A 902 12.34 101.13 -27.28
N GLU A 903 12.39 101.83 -28.41
CA GLU A 903 11.21 102.17 -29.20
C GLU A 903 10.70 101.00 -30.05
N LYS A 904 9.38 100.98 -30.34
CA LYS A 904 8.72 99.92 -31.12
C LYS A 904 8.70 100.26 -32.60
N VAL A 905 9.39 99.44 -33.40
CA VAL A 905 9.47 99.56 -34.86
C VAL A 905 8.68 98.42 -35.50
N ILE A 906 7.93 98.69 -36.57
CA ILE A 906 7.21 97.70 -37.37
C ILE A 906 7.99 97.47 -38.66
N THR A 907 8.22 96.20 -39.03
CA THR A 907 8.67 95.83 -40.38
C THR A 907 7.48 95.34 -41.19
N SER A 908 7.21 95.96 -42.33
CA SER A 908 6.18 95.56 -43.28
C SER A 908 6.83 95.00 -44.55
N PHE A 909 6.27 93.94 -45.13
CA PHE A 909 6.75 93.34 -46.38
C PHE A 909 5.68 92.45 -47.03
N SER A 910 5.80 92.25 -48.34
CA SER A 910 4.89 91.44 -49.16
C SER A 910 5.58 90.15 -49.61
N ILE A 911 4.86 89.04 -49.70
CA ILE A 911 5.33 87.80 -50.34
C ILE A 911 4.37 87.44 -51.47
N SER A 912 4.87 87.38 -52.70
CA SER A 912 4.13 86.84 -53.85
C SER A 912 4.51 85.38 -54.08
N ASN A 913 3.53 84.55 -54.47
CA ASN A 913 3.79 83.23 -55.04
C ASN A 913 3.62 83.28 -56.56
N ILE A 914 4.73 83.45 -57.27
CA ILE A 914 4.78 83.43 -58.74
C ILE A 914 5.00 82.01 -59.30
N GLY A 915 4.85 80.97 -58.44
CA GLY A 915 4.86 79.58 -58.84
C GLY A 915 3.52 79.12 -59.44
N THR A 916 3.52 77.98 -60.14
CA THR A 916 2.34 77.40 -60.78
C THR A 916 1.42 76.63 -59.83
N ILE A 917 1.81 76.47 -58.56
CA ILE A 917 1.03 75.82 -57.51
C ILE A 917 1.04 76.60 -56.19
N THR A 918 -0.01 76.42 -55.39
CA THR A 918 -0.17 77.00 -54.05
C THR A 918 0.95 76.55 -53.10
N ALA A 919 1.72 77.51 -52.57
CA ALA A 919 2.66 77.28 -51.48
C ALA A 919 1.91 77.12 -50.16
N ARG A 920 2.05 75.97 -49.48
CA ARG A 920 1.24 75.60 -48.31
C ARG A 920 2.10 75.48 -47.05
N ASN A 921 1.63 76.02 -45.92
CA ASN A 921 2.33 76.00 -44.62
C ASN A 921 3.71 76.70 -44.61
N MET A 922 3.98 77.57 -45.58
CA MET A 922 5.21 78.36 -45.69
C MET A 922 5.50 79.11 -44.38
N LYS A 923 6.71 78.95 -43.86
CA LYS A 923 7.20 79.58 -42.63
C LYS A 923 7.99 80.84 -42.96
N VAL A 924 7.60 81.95 -42.36
CA VAL A 924 8.31 83.23 -42.46
C VAL A 924 8.97 83.51 -41.11
N PHE A 925 10.29 83.48 -41.09
CA PHE A 925 11.11 83.69 -39.91
C PHE A 925 11.65 85.12 -39.88
N PHE A 926 11.49 85.81 -38.76
CA PHE A 926 11.99 87.17 -38.54
C PHE A 926 13.13 87.15 -37.52
N TYR A 927 14.29 87.67 -37.92
CA TYR A 927 15.49 87.81 -37.10
C TYR A 927 15.84 89.27 -36.91
N LEU A 928 16.26 89.64 -35.70
CA LEU A 928 16.87 90.92 -35.36
C LEU A 928 18.24 90.65 -34.72
N ASN A 929 19.29 91.30 -35.22
CA ASN A 929 20.66 91.17 -34.72
C ASN A 929 21.13 89.69 -34.64
N GLY A 930 20.71 88.90 -35.63
CA GLY A 930 21.00 87.46 -35.74
C GLY A 930 20.11 86.54 -34.90
N LYS A 931 19.43 87.05 -33.86
CA LYS A 931 18.50 86.28 -33.03
C LYS A 931 17.11 86.21 -33.67
N GLN A 932 16.52 85.02 -33.74
CA GLN A 932 15.13 84.86 -34.15
C GLN A 932 14.21 85.50 -33.10
N LYS A 933 13.25 86.32 -33.54
CA LYS A 933 12.24 86.93 -32.67
C LYS A 933 10.86 86.34 -32.90
N THR A 934 10.51 86.01 -34.16
CA THR A 934 9.17 85.54 -34.56
C THR A 934 9.26 84.53 -35.71
N MET A 935 8.29 83.62 -35.77
CA MET A 935 8.01 82.79 -36.94
C MET A 935 6.49 82.71 -37.13
N ILE A 936 6.00 82.93 -38.35
CA ILE A 936 4.59 82.78 -38.73
C ILE A 936 4.44 81.74 -39.85
N LYS A 937 3.26 81.12 -39.96
CA LYS A 937 2.89 80.23 -41.07
C LYS A 937 1.86 80.91 -41.96
N VAL A 938 2.03 80.81 -43.27
CA VAL A 938 1.13 81.38 -44.29
C VAL A 938 0.93 80.35 -45.42
N THR A 939 -0.20 80.41 -46.12
CA THR A 939 -0.45 79.65 -47.36
C THR A 939 -0.82 80.66 -48.45
N ILE A 940 -0.15 80.60 -49.60
CA ILE A 940 -0.31 81.57 -50.69
C ILE A 940 -0.64 80.83 -52.00
N PRO A 941 -1.85 80.99 -52.55
CA PRO A 941 -2.21 80.42 -53.86
C PRO A 941 -1.28 80.86 -54.98
N ALA A 942 -1.24 80.10 -56.08
CA ALA A 942 -0.52 80.52 -57.28
C ALA A 942 -1.01 81.92 -57.75
N GLY A 943 -0.08 82.78 -58.18
CA GLY A 943 -0.36 84.14 -58.65
C GLY A 943 -0.83 85.13 -57.56
N ASN A 944 -0.89 84.74 -56.28
CA ASN A 944 -1.41 85.58 -55.19
C ASN A 944 -0.28 86.16 -54.32
N ILE A 945 -0.63 87.17 -53.51
CA ILE A 945 0.27 87.91 -52.63
C ILE A 945 -0.27 87.88 -51.19
N ALA A 946 0.62 87.84 -50.20
CA ALA A 946 0.29 88.02 -48.79
C ALA A 946 1.17 89.12 -48.17
N ASP A 947 0.54 90.13 -47.57
CA ASP A 947 1.21 91.21 -46.86
C ASP A 947 1.36 90.89 -45.36
N ILE A 948 2.53 91.18 -44.81
CA ILE A 948 2.93 90.80 -43.46
C ILE A 948 3.54 92.00 -42.74
N GLN A 949 3.14 92.20 -41.47
CA GLN A 949 3.70 93.21 -40.58
C GLN A 949 4.19 92.56 -39.29
N ILE A 950 5.43 92.86 -38.87
CA ILE A 950 6.06 92.28 -37.67
C ILE A 950 6.66 93.40 -36.80
N PRO A 951 6.12 93.65 -35.59
CA PRO A 951 6.69 94.59 -34.64
C PRO A 951 7.92 94.02 -33.91
N TRP A 952 8.88 94.87 -33.60
CA TRP A 952 10.08 94.59 -32.82
C TRP A 952 10.47 95.82 -31.98
N ILE A 953 11.35 95.63 -30.99
CA ILE A 953 11.87 96.71 -30.15
C ILE A 953 13.31 97.01 -30.56
N ALA A 954 13.65 98.29 -30.72
CA ALA A 954 14.98 98.74 -31.13
C ALA A 954 16.04 98.47 -30.04
N GLU A 955 17.06 97.70 -30.37
CA GLU A 955 18.20 97.45 -29.47
C GLU A 955 19.23 98.59 -29.61
N LYS A 956 20.04 98.85 -28.57
CA LYS A 956 21.04 99.94 -28.61
C LYS A 956 22.15 99.63 -29.62
N GLY A 957 22.20 100.38 -30.72
CA GLY A 957 23.20 100.24 -31.78
C GLY A 957 22.59 99.91 -33.15
N LYS A 958 23.38 99.25 -34.01
CA LYS A 958 22.95 98.94 -35.39
C LYS A 958 22.02 97.74 -35.43
N ASN A 959 20.72 98.01 -35.60
CA ASN A 959 19.68 96.99 -35.73
C ASN A 959 19.69 96.38 -37.15
N LYS A 960 20.03 95.09 -37.27
CA LYS A 960 20.03 94.33 -38.52
C LYS A 960 18.85 93.35 -38.55
N VAL A 961 17.80 93.72 -39.27
CA VAL A 961 16.68 92.83 -39.59
C VAL A 961 17.08 91.82 -40.67
N ARG A 962 16.60 90.59 -40.58
CA ARG A 962 16.60 89.60 -41.67
C ARG A 962 15.29 88.83 -41.66
N ILE A 963 14.60 88.83 -42.80
CA ILE A 963 13.47 87.95 -43.07
C ILE A 963 14.01 86.70 -43.79
N ARG A 964 13.51 85.51 -43.44
CA ARG A 964 13.76 84.27 -44.19
C ARG A 964 12.45 83.54 -44.42
N VAL A 965 12.09 83.33 -45.68
CA VAL A 965 11.02 82.42 -46.09
C VAL A 965 11.59 81.01 -46.23
N LYS A 966 10.82 80.01 -45.80
CA LYS A 966 11.07 78.59 -46.09
C LYS A 966 9.74 77.83 -46.12
N GLU A 967 9.55 76.94 -47.08
CA GLU A 967 8.53 75.88 -47.03
C GLU A 967 8.95 74.80 -45.99
#